data_AF-A0A3D9MU83-F1
#
_entry.id   AF-A0A3D9MU83-F1
#
_cell.length_a   1.000
_cell.length_b   1.000
_cell.length_c   1.000
_cell.angle_alpha   90.00
_cell.angle_beta   90.00
_cell.angle_gamma   90.00
#
_symmetry.space_group_name_H-M   'P 1'
#
loop_
_entity.id
_entity.type
_entity.pdbx_description
1 polymer ?
#
loop_
_entity_poly.entity_id
_entity_poly.type
_entity_poly.pdbx_seq_one_letter_code
_entity_poly.pdbx_strand_id
1 'polypeptide(L)'
;MAALSYAEQVQQAYLAYYGRPADPAGQQYWVNQLTAANGNLNSIINAFGNSAESTALYGGSSTAAQVNAIYQTLFGRAADVTGLNFYVNGIVNGQFTLASVALNIYNGATGTDAAELTAKLGYADSFTAALTQSAAGQVAYSGNAAANNARAAVASVVDSTSQATATAALSTTVANIGTGAVAQTFTLTTGVDTLTGTSGNDVFVADNTAGSGKYTSGVADSINGAGGVNTLKIYSDGLAGGQALPGLTNVQNLWINNAGASVDVSKVAGVTSLQIDAPAAAATTFTLANQSFTLSNDTTTGRTYTIASTTDVSESVTLSNVSNAAANTLDLSGSKVTTLNLTATGAADAISLTNTGGALTTINVTGDKALTLTESIGTVKAVNASADIGGVTLDAHGAVTLAGFTFTGGAGNDVLKVAATEFGTLTSGAQLDGGAGVNTLAINDATLSSSVYTALNATKNFQILELDSAATVDASQITAGFANHFAVANTGANVISNMADGSTVDITAASTTDNFGASVGAQTLNLNIGTAKSAGLNVGTVTTGFGTINLSSNGTAANTIAFANNDNAKIVVTGSDNLTLSVAAGTTTGDKIDASAFTGSLTVTGSNQGDVIIGGSGNDTITAGAKSSTLTGGAGADNFKVGATAYGAAGQMDTITDFAKGSDSLTLGVHGTAAFNSTAVNVASASSFTAALNTAVNALADGTTNAQVNWFQYGGSTYVVESQSAAHATVASTDTVVKLTGAIDLSTTHITGATAVLA
;
A
#
# COMPACT_ATOMS: atom_id res chain seq x y z
N MET A 1 34.36 -23.03 -2.15
CA MET A 1 33.86 -21.83 -1.46
C MET A 1 33.59 -20.78 -2.51
N ALA A 2 32.39 -20.22 -2.56
CA ALA A 2 32.12 -19.06 -3.40
C ALA A 2 33.03 -17.90 -2.96
N ALA A 3 33.44 -17.04 -3.89
CA ALA A 3 34.14 -15.82 -3.53
C ALA A 3 33.19 -14.93 -2.71
N LEU A 4 33.63 -14.46 -1.54
CA LEU A 4 32.84 -13.56 -0.70
C LEU A 4 32.51 -12.28 -1.46
N SER A 5 31.28 -11.79 -1.32
CA SER A 5 30.87 -10.49 -1.83
C SER A 5 31.70 -9.37 -1.18
N TYR A 6 31.75 -8.20 -1.84
CA TYR A 6 32.42 -7.04 -1.25
C TYR A 6 31.73 -6.57 0.04
N ALA A 7 30.42 -6.76 0.17
CA ALA A 7 29.67 -6.46 1.40
C ALA A 7 30.13 -7.36 2.57
N GLU A 8 30.25 -8.68 2.34
CA GLU A 8 30.76 -9.60 3.36
C GLU A 8 32.21 -9.28 3.75
N GLN A 9 33.07 -8.92 2.79
CA GLN A 9 34.46 -8.52 3.08
C GLN A 9 34.54 -7.25 3.94
N VAL A 10 33.67 -6.28 3.68
CA VAL A 10 33.53 -5.09 4.53
C VAL A 10 33.02 -5.48 5.91
N GLN A 11 32.05 -6.39 5.99
CA GLN A 11 31.53 -6.88 7.28
C GLN A 11 32.62 -7.57 8.12
N GLN A 12 33.49 -8.36 7.48
CA GLN A 12 34.65 -8.96 8.12
C GLN A 12 35.60 -7.91 8.70
N ALA A 13 35.83 -6.80 7.99
CA ALA A 13 36.61 -5.69 8.52
C ALA A 13 35.93 -5.06 9.74
N TYR A 14 34.62 -4.80 9.68
CA TYR A 14 33.88 -4.29 10.84
C TYR A 14 33.98 -5.22 12.06
N LEU A 15 33.91 -6.55 11.88
CA LEU A 15 34.12 -7.50 12.97
C LEU A 15 35.57 -7.52 13.48
N ALA A 16 36.55 -7.53 12.58
CA ALA A 16 37.98 -7.55 12.93
C ALA A 16 38.42 -6.33 13.73
N TYR A 17 38.02 -5.14 13.28
CA TYR A 17 38.49 -3.88 13.86
C TYR A 17 37.55 -3.32 14.91
N TYR A 18 36.24 -3.55 14.76
CA TYR A 18 35.21 -2.94 15.59
C TYR A 18 34.29 -3.95 16.26
N GLY A 19 34.48 -5.26 16.14
CA GLY A 19 33.69 -6.26 16.86
C GLY A 19 32.17 -6.09 16.79
N ARG A 20 31.65 -5.36 15.78
CA ARG A 20 30.24 -4.95 15.65
C ARG A 20 29.83 -5.01 14.18
N PRO A 21 28.53 -5.11 13.87
CA PRO A 21 28.04 -5.07 12.49
C PRO A 21 28.18 -3.67 11.88
N ALA A 22 28.35 -3.59 10.56
CA ALA A 22 28.34 -2.31 9.86
C ALA A 22 26.93 -1.68 9.90
N ASP A 23 26.88 -0.35 9.98
CA ASP A 23 25.66 0.38 9.62
C ASP A 23 25.48 0.37 8.08
N PRO A 24 24.25 0.40 7.56
CA PRO A 24 23.99 0.32 6.11
C PRO A 24 24.74 1.35 5.28
N ALA A 25 24.77 2.61 5.72
CA ALA A 25 25.44 3.69 5.00
C ALA A 25 26.97 3.50 4.98
N GLY A 26 27.55 3.14 6.12
CA GLY A 26 28.96 2.81 6.27
C GLY A 26 29.37 1.61 5.44
N GLN A 27 28.58 0.53 5.46
CA GLN A 27 28.83 -0.65 4.63
C GLN A 27 28.86 -0.26 3.15
N GLN A 28 27.86 0.48 2.68
CA GLN A 28 27.79 0.93 1.29
C GLN A 28 28.98 1.82 0.90
N TYR A 29 29.38 2.75 1.77
CA TYR A 29 30.55 3.60 1.55
C TYR A 29 31.81 2.76 1.36
N TRP A 30 32.08 1.81 2.26
CA TRP A 30 33.27 0.98 2.19
C TRP A 30 33.24 -0.03 1.04
N VAL A 31 32.05 -0.53 0.65
CA VAL A 31 31.88 -1.33 -0.56
C VAL A 31 32.29 -0.52 -1.80
N ASN A 32 31.90 0.75 -1.88
CA ASN A 32 32.30 1.62 -2.99
C ASN A 32 33.82 1.85 -3.02
N GLN A 33 34.45 2.08 -1.86
CA GLN A 33 35.91 2.22 -1.75
C GLN A 33 36.65 0.93 -2.15
N LEU A 34 36.17 -0.22 -1.68
CA LEU A 34 36.75 -1.51 -2.00
C LEU A 34 36.61 -1.86 -3.49
N THR A 35 35.46 -1.50 -4.09
CA THR A 35 35.24 -1.62 -5.53
C THR A 35 36.22 -0.76 -6.32
N ALA A 36 36.42 0.50 -5.92
CA ALA A 36 37.41 1.39 -6.54
C ALA A 36 38.86 0.87 -6.40
N ALA A 37 39.13 0.11 -5.34
CA ALA A 37 40.42 -0.55 -5.11
C ALA A 37 40.55 -1.95 -5.73
N ASN A 38 39.63 -2.36 -6.63
CA ASN A 38 39.59 -3.68 -7.27
C ASN A 38 39.57 -4.85 -6.27
N GLY A 39 38.85 -4.71 -5.16
CA GLY A 39 38.74 -5.74 -4.13
C GLY A 39 39.96 -5.87 -3.21
N ASN A 40 40.92 -4.94 -3.28
CA ASN A 40 42.09 -4.98 -2.41
C ASN A 40 41.75 -4.51 -0.98
N LEU A 41 41.42 -5.44 -0.09
CA LEU A 41 41.10 -5.14 1.31
C LEU A 41 42.24 -4.39 2.04
N ASN A 42 43.49 -4.58 1.61
CA ASN A 42 44.64 -3.86 2.18
C ASN A 42 44.59 -2.33 1.98
N SER A 43 43.78 -1.87 1.02
CA SER A 43 43.60 -0.44 0.74
C SER A 43 42.73 0.28 1.78
N ILE A 44 41.83 -0.43 2.46
CA ILE A 44 40.88 0.15 3.42
C ILE A 44 41.27 -0.09 4.88
N ILE A 45 42.06 -1.12 5.18
CA ILE A 45 42.45 -1.50 6.56
C ILE A 45 43.22 -0.42 7.33
N ASN A 46 44.00 0.42 6.65
CA ASN A 46 44.69 1.53 7.33
C ASN A 46 43.69 2.54 7.91
N ALA A 47 42.57 2.77 7.23
CA ALA A 47 41.53 3.67 7.72
C ALA A 47 40.79 3.06 8.93
N PHE A 48 40.51 1.75 8.89
CA PHE A 48 39.90 1.04 10.01
C PHE A 48 40.83 1.03 11.24
N GLY A 49 42.08 0.61 11.06
CA GLY A 49 43.05 0.46 12.13
C GLY A 49 43.46 1.78 12.81
N ASN A 50 43.54 2.88 12.05
CA ASN A 50 43.88 4.21 12.57
C ASN A 50 42.68 5.03 13.03
N SER A 51 41.47 4.47 12.98
CA SER A 51 40.27 5.16 13.44
C SER A 51 40.30 5.42 14.95
N ALA A 52 39.56 6.44 15.38
CA ALA A 52 39.38 6.74 16.80
C ALA A 52 38.77 5.56 17.56
N GLU A 53 37.85 4.82 16.94
CA GLU A 53 37.21 3.64 17.52
C GLU A 53 38.20 2.49 17.74
N SER A 54 38.99 2.13 16.73
CA SER A 54 40.04 1.09 16.84
C SER A 54 41.08 1.47 17.91
N THR A 55 41.48 2.74 17.95
CA THR A 55 42.41 3.26 18.96
C THR A 55 41.83 3.17 20.37
N ALA A 56 40.54 3.46 20.55
CA ALA A 56 39.88 3.34 21.86
C ALA A 56 39.79 1.88 22.35
N LEU A 57 39.57 0.93 21.43
CA LEU A 57 39.45 -0.48 21.76
C LEU A 57 40.80 -1.14 22.04
N TYR A 58 41.83 -0.80 21.26
CA TYR A 58 43.09 -1.54 21.23
C TYR A 58 44.32 -0.69 21.60
N GLY A 59 44.18 0.60 21.90
CA GLY A 59 45.29 1.53 22.16
C GLY A 59 45.99 1.40 23.53
N GLY A 60 45.99 0.22 24.16
CA GLY A 60 46.53 -0.02 25.50
C GLY A 60 48.06 0.16 25.64
N SER A 61 48.55 0.19 26.89
CA SER A 61 49.93 0.59 27.25
C SER A 61 51.05 -0.39 26.88
N SER A 62 50.75 -1.62 26.45
CA SER A 62 51.75 -2.59 25.99
C SER A 62 51.25 -3.41 24.79
N THR A 63 52.12 -3.73 23.83
CA THR A 63 51.77 -4.49 22.61
C THR A 63 51.06 -5.82 22.94
N ALA A 64 51.46 -6.50 24.01
CA ALA A 64 50.82 -7.73 24.45
C ALA A 64 49.37 -7.52 24.92
N ALA A 65 49.07 -6.40 25.60
CA ALA A 65 47.72 -6.05 25.98
C ALA A 65 46.85 -5.74 24.75
N GLN A 66 47.42 -5.09 23.73
CA GLN A 66 46.71 -4.77 22.48
C GLN A 66 46.35 -6.05 21.70
N VAL A 67 47.30 -6.98 21.53
CA VAL A 67 47.04 -8.28 20.88
C VAL A 67 46.00 -9.08 21.66
N ASN A 68 46.08 -9.11 22.98
CA ASN A 68 45.07 -9.78 23.81
C ASN A 68 43.69 -9.15 23.70
N ALA A 69 43.58 -7.82 23.58
CA ALA A 69 42.30 -7.15 23.39
C ALA A 69 41.63 -7.53 22.06
N ILE A 70 42.41 -7.74 20.99
CA ILE A 70 41.92 -8.24 19.71
C ILE A 70 41.37 -9.67 19.87
N TYR A 71 42.12 -10.56 20.51
CA TYR A 71 41.65 -11.93 20.77
C TYR A 71 40.37 -11.96 21.62
N GLN A 72 40.30 -11.10 22.65
CA GLN A 72 39.11 -10.97 23.49
C GLN A 72 37.90 -10.49 22.69
N THR A 73 38.10 -9.56 21.76
CA THR A 73 37.01 -9.04 20.92
C THR A 73 36.51 -10.09 19.92
N LEU A 74 37.44 -10.84 19.32
CA LEU A 74 37.12 -11.82 18.28
C LEU A 74 36.59 -13.14 18.82
N PHE A 75 37.08 -13.60 19.97
CA PHE A 75 36.85 -14.97 20.46
C PHE A 75 36.43 -15.04 21.94
N GLY A 76 36.30 -13.91 22.64
CA GLY A 76 35.97 -13.90 24.08
C GLY A 76 37.01 -14.58 24.98
N ARG A 77 38.23 -14.80 24.47
CA ARG A 77 39.37 -15.39 25.21
C ARG A 77 40.67 -14.64 24.95
N ALA A 78 41.64 -14.76 25.85
CA ALA A 78 42.99 -14.26 25.61
C ALA A 78 43.73 -15.10 24.55
N ALA A 79 44.78 -14.52 23.96
CA ALA A 79 45.68 -15.23 23.07
C ALA A 79 46.44 -16.32 23.84
N ASP A 80 46.71 -17.46 23.20
CA ASP A 80 47.67 -18.42 23.76
C ASP A 80 49.09 -17.83 23.70
N VAL A 81 49.99 -18.39 24.51
CA VAL A 81 51.35 -17.87 24.66
C VAL A 81 52.12 -17.88 23.33
N THR A 82 51.88 -18.86 22.46
CA THR A 82 52.56 -18.99 21.16
C THR A 82 52.05 -17.93 20.19
N GLY A 83 50.73 -17.80 20.04
CA GLY A 83 50.10 -16.79 19.21
C GLY A 83 50.43 -15.36 19.66
N LEU A 84 50.38 -15.11 20.98
CA LEU A 84 50.74 -13.82 21.56
C LEU A 84 52.17 -13.43 21.24
N ASN A 85 53.13 -14.34 21.46
CA ASN A 85 54.54 -14.09 21.17
C ASN A 85 54.80 -13.88 19.67
N PHE A 86 54.12 -14.61 18.79
CA PHE A 86 54.25 -14.44 17.35
C PHE A 86 53.86 -13.02 16.90
N TYR A 87 52.67 -12.55 17.27
CA TYR A 87 52.20 -11.23 16.88
C TYR A 87 52.95 -10.11 17.59
N VAL A 88 53.30 -10.26 18.88
CA VAL A 88 54.09 -9.26 19.61
C VAL A 88 55.48 -9.10 18.98
N ASN A 89 56.20 -10.19 18.71
CA ASN A 89 57.51 -10.12 18.07
C ASN A 89 57.41 -9.57 16.64
N GLY A 90 56.36 -9.93 15.90
CA GLY A 90 56.10 -9.41 14.56
C GLY A 90 55.86 -7.90 14.55
N ILE A 91 55.11 -7.36 15.52
CA ILE A 91 54.91 -5.92 15.68
C ILE A 91 56.22 -5.21 16.08
N VAL A 92 56.96 -5.74 17.07
CA VAL A 92 58.22 -5.15 17.55
C VAL A 92 59.28 -5.10 16.44
N ASN A 93 59.33 -6.12 15.60
CA ASN A 93 60.27 -6.19 14.47
C ASN A 93 59.77 -5.47 13.20
N GLY A 94 58.64 -4.76 13.28
CA GLY A 94 58.07 -4.01 12.15
C GLY A 94 57.52 -4.87 11.01
N GLN A 95 57.31 -6.17 11.23
CA GLN A 95 56.70 -7.08 10.24
C GLN A 95 55.19 -6.87 10.15
N PHE A 96 54.54 -6.48 11.24
CA PHE A 96 53.10 -6.22 11.30
C PHE A 96 52.83 -4.85 11.92
N THR A 97 51.68 -4.26 11.57
CA THR A 97 51.08 -3.16 12.31
C THR A 97 49.96 -3.72 13.19
N LEU A 98 49.55 -3.00 14.23
CA LEU A 98 48.38 -3.41 15.03
C LEU A 98 47.15 -3.59 14.12
N ALA A 99 47.03 -2.73 13.10
CA ALA A 99 45.98 -2.83 12.10
C ALA A 99 46.06 -4.14 11.30
N SER A 100 47.23 -4.55 10.81
CA SER A 100 47.35 -5.80 10.06
C SER A 100 47.17 -7.03 10.95
N VAL A 101 47.50 -6.96 12.24
CA VAL A 101 47.31 -8.06 13.18
C VAL A 101 45.84 -8.42 13.39
N ALA A 102 44.93 -7.45 13.50
CA ALA A 102 43.50 -7.74 13.67
C ALA A 102 42.93 -8.60 12.52
N LEU A 103 43.26 -8.23 11.28
CA LEU A 103 42.84 -8.98 10.10
C LEU A 103 43.58 -10.32 9.96
N ASN A 104 44.88 -10.36 10.29
CA ASN A 104 45.64 -11.61 10.27
C ASN A 104 45.09 -12.64 11.26
N ILE A 105 44.67 -12.21 12.45
CA ILE A 105 44.04 -13.08 13.45
C ILE A 105 42.68 -13.56 12.93
N TYR A 106 41.85 -12.66 12.39
CA TYR A 106 40.56 -13.01 11.83
C TYR A 106 40.68 -14.07 10.71
N ASN A 107 41.56 -13.83 9.74
CA ASN A 107 41.76 -14.73 8.59
C ASN A 107 42.54 -16.01 8.95
N GLY A 108 43.34 -15.97 10.01
CA GLY A 108 44.13 -17.10 10.49
C GLY A 108 43.38 -18.04 11.45
N ALA A 109 42.13 -17.71 11.80
CA ALA A 109 41.32 -18.53 12.70
C ALA A 109 41.06 -19.92 12.11
N THR A 110 41.12 -20.95 12.97
CA THR A 110 40.85 -22.35 12.59
C THR A 110 40.00 -23.04 13.66
N GLY A 111 39.42 -24.20 13.34
CA GLY A 111 38.65 -24.99 14.31
C GLY A 111 37.45 -24.24 14.88
N THR A 112 37.32 -24.22 16.22
CA THR A 112 36.22 -23.56 16.93
C THR A 112 36.21 -22.05 16.73
N ASP A 113 37.37 -21.41 16.68
CA ASP A 113 37.47 -19.96 16.44
C ASP A 113 36.93 -19.58 15.05
N ALA A 114 37.21 -20.40 14.03
CA ALA A 114 36.69 -20.18 12.68
C ALA A 114 35.15 -20.36 12.63
N ALA A 115 34.62 -21.34 13.38
CA ALA A 115 33.18 -21.54 13.49
C ALA A 115 32.49 -20.36 14.19
N GLU A 116 33.09 -19.83 15.25
CA GLU A 116 32.61 -18.64 15.97
C GLU A 116 32.60 -17.40 15.06
N LEU A 117 33.68 -17.13 14.32
CA LEU A 117 33.71 -16.00 13.39
C LEU A 117 32.70 -16.14 12.26
N THR A 118 32.47 -17.37 11.77
CA THR A 118 31.43 -17.64 10.77
C THR A 118 30.03 -17.32 11.31
N ALA A 119 29.75 -17.71 12.56
CA ALA A 119 28.50 -17.41 13.24
C ALA A 119 28.31 -15.89 13.48
N LYS A 120 29.36 -15.20 13.93
CA LYS A 120 29.37 -13.74 14.11
C LYS A 120 29.15 -13.00 12.79
N LEU A 121 29.78 -13.45 11.71
CA LEU A 121 29.61 -12.87 10.37
C LEU A 121 28.15 -12.98 9.90
N GLY A 122 27.55 -14.17 9.97
CA GLY A 122 26.16 -14.34 9.55
C GLY A 122 25.15 -13.57 10.43
N TYR A 123 25.42 -13.42 11.74
CA TYR A 123 24.63 -12.52 12.60
C TYR A 123 24.80 -11.05 12.18
N ALA A 124 26.03 -10.61 11.92
CA ALA A 124 26.32 -9.24 11.53
C ALA A 124 25.66 -8.89 10.18
N ASP A 125 25.66 -9.79 9.21
CA ASP A 125 24.94 -9.61 7.93
C ASP A 125 23.43 -9.47 8.15
N SER A 126 22.86 -10.36 8.97
CA SER A 126 21.43 -10.31 9.33
C SER A 126 21.09 -8.99 10.02
N PHE A 127 21.94 -8.54 10.95
CA PHE A 127 21.80 -7.28 11.66
C PHE A 127 21.80 -6.07 10.73
N THR A 128 22.81 -5.95 9.86
CA THR A 128 22.89 -4.85 8.90
C THR A 128 21.68 -4.86 7.96
N ALA A 129 21.25 -6.05 7.50
CA ALA A 129 20.05 -6.18 6.67
C ALA A 129 18.78 -5.74 7.41
N ALA A 130 18.57 -6.16 8.66
CA ALA A 130 17.42 -5.74 9.46
C ALA A 130 17.42 -4.24 9.76
N LEU A 131 18.61 -3.65 9.94
CA LEU A 131 18.74 -2.22 10.16
C LEU A 131 18.36 -1.41 8.91
N THR A 132 18.70 -1.88 7.70
CA THR A 132 18.24 -1.26 6.44
C THR A 132 16.72 -1.15 6.37
N GLN A 133 16.00 -2.07 7.00
CA GLN A 133 14.54 -2.08 7.03
C GLN A 133 13.94 -1.18 8.13
N SER A 134 14.76 -0.49 8.94
CA SER A 134 14.31 0.34 10.06
C SER A 134 14.97 1.72 10.04
N ALA A 135 14.25 2.75 9.57
CA ALA A 135 14.77 4.13 9.57
C ALA A 135 15.07 4.63 11.00
N ALA A 136 14.18 4.35 11.95
CA ALA A 136 14.40 4.66 13.36
C ALA A 136 15.64 3.94 13.93
N GLY A 137 15.84 2.65 13.57
CA GLY A 137 17.03 1.90 13.93
C GLY A 137 18.31 2.49 13.33
N GLN A 138 18.29 2.93 12.07
CA GLN A 138 19.43 3.58 11.42
C GLN A 138 19.82 4.90 12.10
N VAL A 139 18.83 5.72 12.47
CA VAL A 139 19.06 6.95 13.25
C VAL A 139 19.60 6.60 14.65
N ALA A 140 19.04 5.58 15.29
CA ALA A 140 19.45 5.12 16.61
C ALA A 140 20.83 4.45 16.62
N TYR A 141 21.30 3.89 15.50
CA TYR A 141 22.64 3.29 15.39
C TYR A 141 23.72 4.35 15.15
N SER A 142 23.78 5.34 16.04
CA SER A 142 24.74 6.44 15.99
C SER A 142 25.43 6.64 17.34
N GLY A 143 26.70 7.06 17.29
CA GLY A 143 27.52 7.32 18.47
C GLY A 143 27.99 6.08 19.24
N ASN A 144 28.72 6.33 20.33
CA ASN A 144 29.42 5.29 21.09
C ASN A 144 28.49 4.31 21.82
N ALA A 145 27.33 4.76 22.31
CA ALA A 145 26.39 3.91 23.04
C ALA A 145 25.86 2.79 22.13
N ALA A 146 25.36 3.16 20.96
CA ALA A 146 24.84 2.20 19.99
C ALA A 146 25.94 1.28 19.43
N ALA A 147 27.13 1.82 19.19
CA ALA A 147 28.31 1.02 18.82
C ALA A 147 28.67 -0.04 19.87
N ASN A 148 28.56 0.29 21.16
CA ASN A 148 28.80 -0.64 22.26
C ASN A 148 27.70 -1.70 22.36
N ASN A 149 26.43 -1.32 22.17
CA ASN A 149 25.31 -2.26 22.17
C ASN A 149 25.43 -3.27 21.02
N ALA A 150 25.75 -2.80 19.82
CA ALA A 150 25.96 -3.65 18.66
C ALA A 150 27.12 -4.64 18.87
N ARG A 151 28.20 -4.18 19.50
CA ARG A 151 29.35 -5.01 19.88
C ARG A 151 29.00 -6.06 20.92
N ALA A 152 28.20 -5.68 21.94
CA ALA A 152 27.70 -6.61 22.94
C ALA A 152 26.79 -7.68 22.32
N ALA A 153 25.96 -7.30 21.35
CA ALA A 153 25.12 -8.25 20.63
C ALA A 153 25.96 -9.25 19.83
N VAL A 154 27.00 -8.80 19.12
CA VAL A 154 27.95 -9.71 18.42
C VAL A 154 28.72 -10.59 19.40
N ALA A 155 29.15 -10.04 20.55
CA ALA A 155 29.89 -10.80 21.56
C ALA A 155 29.06 -11.95 22.18
N SER A 156 27.73 -11.87 22.15
CA SER A 156 26.84 -12.94 22.61
C SER A 156 26.77 -14.15 21.66
N VAL A 157 27.27 -14.01 20.42
CA VAL A 157 27.28 -15.06 19.39
C VAL A 157 28.61 -15.80 19.44
N VAL A 158 28.60 -17.03 19.95
CA VAL A 158 29.81 -17.87 20.12
C VAL A 158 29.78 -19.14 19.25
N ASP A 159 28.62 -19.49 18.69
CA ASP A 159 28.39 -20.64 17.83
C ASP A 159 27.10 -20.45 17.00
N SER A 160 26.75 -21.44 16.16
CA SER A 160 25.54 -21.36 15.32
C SER A 160 24.23 -21.37 16.13
N THR A 161 24.22 -21.88 17.37
CA THR A 161 23.02 -21.94 18.22
C THR A 161 22.72 -20.58 18.83
N SER A 162 23.74 -19.93 19.40
CA SER A 162 23.68 -18.56 19.90
C SER A 162 23.43 -17.56 18.76
N GLN A 163 23.99 -17.79 17.57
CA GLN A 163 23.65 -17.02 16.36
C GLN A 163 22.15 -17.08 16.07
N ALA A 164 21.55 -18.28 15.97
CA ALA A 164 20.13 -18.42 15.68
C ALA A 164 19.25 -17.72 16.74
N THR A 165 19.65 -17.81 18.01
CA THR A 165 18.97 -17.14 19.13
C THR A 165 19.05 -15.61 18.98
N ALA A 166 20.24 -15.08 18.69
CA ALA A 166 20.43 -13.64 18.52
C ALA A 166 19.68 -13.11 17.29
N THR A 167 19.69 -13.84 16.17
CA THR A 167 18.93 -13.50 14.95
C THR A 167 17.41 -13.51 15.19
N ALA A 168 16.89 -14.40 16.05
CA ALA A 168 15.48 -14.39 16.41
C ALA A 168 15.09 -13.14 17.24
N ALA A 169 16.02 -12.58 18.01
CA ALA A 169 15.81 -11.38 18.83
C ALA A 169 16.09 -10.06 18.07
N LEU A 170 16.48 -10.14 16.80
CA LEU A 170 17.07 -9.03 16.05
C LEU A 170 16.16 -7.79 15.93
N SER A 171 14.85 -7.99 15.79
CA SER A 171 13.88 -6.89 15.76
C SER A 171 13.91 -6.05 17.04
N THR A 172 14.04 -6.72 18.19
CA THR A 172 14.16 -6.06 19.50
C THR A 172 15.53 -5.42 19.68
N THR A 173 16.59 -6.11 19.24
CA THR A 173 17.97 -5.57 19.31
C THR A 173 18.11 -4.31 18.45
N VAL A 174 17.56 -4.31 17.24
CA VAL A 174 17.57 -3.14 16.34
C VAL A 174 16.71 -2.00 16.90
N ALA A 175 15.51 -2.30 17.40
CA ALA A 175 14.65 -1.30 18.02
C ALA A 175 15.30 -0.61 19.22
N ASN A 176 16.10 -1.36 19.99
CA ASN A 176 16.80 -0.85 21.17
C ASN A 176 18.26 -0.48 20.91
N ILE A 177 18.74 -0.41 19.66
CA ILE A 177 20.18 -0.29 19.43
C ILE A 177 20.77 1.01 20.00
N GLY A 178 20.00 2.10 19.97
CA GLY A 178 20.37 3.39 20.57
C GLY A 178 20.17 3.47 22.08
N THR A 179 19.31 2.62 22.65
CA THR A 179 18.91 2.64 24.07
C THR A 179 19.42 1.44 24.87
N GLY A 180 20.03 0.44 24.24
CA GLY A 180 20.59 -0.80 24.79
C GLY A 180 19.58 -1.77 25.45
N ALA A 181 20.10 -2.91 25.93
CA ALA A 181 19.30 -3.83 26.75
C ALA A 181 18.96 -3.17 28.09
N VAL A 182 17.76 -3.44 28.60
CA VAL A 182 17.32 -2.94 29.91
C VAL A 182 18.18 -3.60 30.99
N ALA A 183 18.97 -2.79 31.68
CA ALA A 183 19.85 -3.22 32.77
C ALA A 183 19.04 -3.62 34.01
N GLN A 184 18.11 -2.76 34.44
CA GLN A 184 17.12 -3.08 35.45
C GLN A 184 15.77 -2.43 35.19
N THR A 185 14.73 -3.01 35.81
CA THR A 185 13.41 -2.40 35.90
C THR A 185 13.06 -2.15 37.37
N PHE A 186 12.67 -0.92 37.67
CA PHE A 186 12.21 -0.48 38.99
C PHE A 186 10.73 -0.15 38.90
N THR A 187 9.94 -0.53 39.92
CA THR A 187 8.53 -0.16 40.02
C THR A 187 8.37 0.81 41.18
N LEU A 188 7.68 1.91 40.94
CA LEU A 188 7.32 2.84 42.01
C LEU A 188 6.34 2.13 42.97
N THR A 189 6.11 2.71 44.14
CA THR A 189 5.08 2.28 45.08
C THR A 189 4.04 3.38 45.31
N THR A 190 3.02 3.11 46.13
CA THR A 190 2.05 4.15 46.53
C THR A 190 2.61 5.13 47.58
N GLY A 191 3.82 4.87 48.10
CA GLY A 191 4.52 5.76 49.03
C GLY A 191 5.40 6.78 48.31
N VAL A 192 6.12 7.60 49.08
CA VAL A 192 7.16 8.47 48.49
C VAL A 192 8.37 7.62 48.12
N ASP A 193 8.74 7.62 46.85
CA ASP A 193 9.87 6.86 46.34
C ASP A 193 11.11 7.73 46.09
N THR A 194 12.28 7.15 46.36
CA THR A 194 13.57 7.72 45.93
C THR A 194 14.36 6.60 45.26
N LEU A 195 14.29 6.55 43.93
CA LEU A 195 14.87 5.48 43.13
C LEU A 195 16.13 5.96 42.42
N THR A 196 17.17 5.13 42.42
CA THR A 196 18.41 5.38 41.66
C THR A 196 18.74 4.16 40.82
N GLY A 197 18.94 4.39 39.52
CA GLY A 197 19.32 3.39 38.54
C GLY A 197 20.78 2.94 38.65
N THR A 198 21.20 2.20 37.66
CA THR A 198 22.53 1.62 37.47
C THR A 198 23.35 2.45 36.48
N SER A 199 24.51 1.95 36.05
CA SER A 199 25.26 2.58 34.95
C SER A 199 24.73 2.21 33.56
N GLY A 200 23.79 1.26 33.47
CA GLY A 200 23.16 0.80 32.24
C GLY A 200 21.83 1.50 31.98
N ASN A 201 21.06 1.00 31.01
CA ASN A 201 19.79 1.61 30.62
C ASN A 201 18.66 1.05 31.48
N ASP A 202 18.05 1.87 32.33
CA ASP A 202 17.04 1.40 33.27
C ASP A 202 15.63 1.83 32.86
N VAL A 203 14.64 1.03 33.29
CA VAL A 203 13.21 1.31 33.11
C VAL A 203 12.57 1.52 34.48
N PHE A 204 11.89 2.63 34.67
CA PHE A 204 11.08 2.91 35.85
C PHE A 204 9.61 2.78 35.46
N VAL A 205 8.79 2.13 36.28
CA VAL A 205 7.37 1.88 35.99
C VAL A 205 6.50 2.46 37.10
N ALA A 206 5.58 3.33 36.72
CA ALA A 206 4.48 3.81 37.55
C ALA A 206 3.16 3.29 36.96
N ASP A 207 2.28 2.71 37.79
CA ASP A 207 1.02 2.11 37.33
C ASP A 207 -0.19 2.61 38.11
N ASN A 208 -0.89 3.59 37.55
CA ASN A 208 -2.06 4.22 38.15
C ASN A 208 -3.40 3.57 37.77
N THR A 209 -3.41 2.36 37.22
CA THR A 209 -4.64 1.73 36.69
C THR A 209 -5.55 1.09 37.77
N ALA A 210 -5.07 0.96 39.01
CA ALA A 210 -5.85 0.42 40.13
C ALA A 210 -6.61 1.51 40.92
N GLY A 211 -7.95 1.43 40.98
CA GLY A 211 -8.81 2.40 41.66
C GLY A 211 -8.58 2.58 43.17
N SER A 212 -8.85 3.81 43.66
CA SER A 212 -8.74 4.34 45.04
C SER A 212 -7.53 3.86 45.85
N GLY A 213 -6.38 4.44 45.50
CA GLY A 213 -5.07 4.27 46.13
C GLY A 213 -3.98 4.68 45.15
N LYS A 214 -4.33 5.64 44.29
CA LYS A 214 -3.68 6.02 43.04
C LYS A 214 -2.20 6.28 43.29
N TYR A 215 -1.34 5.84 42.37
CA TYR A 215 -0.04 6.46 42.21
C TYR A 215 -0.32 7.92 41.92
N THR A 216 -0.16 8.74 42.94
CA THR A 216 0.21 10.11 42.68
C THR A 216 1.67 9.94 42.35
N SER A 217 2.08 10.09 41.09
CA SER A 217 3.43 10.58 40.81
C SER A 217 3.50 11.94 41.52
N GLY A 218 3.74 11.86 42.81
CA GLY A 218 3.74 13.02 43.65
C GLY A 218 4.93 13.81 43.20
N VAL A 219 4.83 15.13 43.20
CA VAL A 219 6.01 16.00 43.19
C VAL A 219 7.02 15.64 44.30
N ALA A 220 6.66 14.74 45.23
CA ALA A 220 7.49 14.18 46.28
C ALA A 220 8.41 13.03 45.82
N ASP A 221 8.09 12.31 44.75
CA ASP A 221 8.93 11.19 44.27
C ASP A 221 10.17 11.72 43.53
N SER A 222 11.28 10.99 43.63
CA SER A 222 12.53 11.33 42.94
C SER A 222 13.12 10.11 42.24
N ILE A 223 13.41 10.24 40.95
CA ILE A 223 14.02 9.20 40.11
C ILE A 223 15.32 9.75 39.54
N ASN A 224 16.42 9.06 39.80
CA ASN A 224 17.71 9.30 39.17
C ASN A 224 18.10 8.09 38.31
N GLY A 225 18.14 8.24 36.99
CA GLY A 225 18.55 7.16 36.08
C GLY A 225 20.03 6.76 36.21
N ALA A 226 20.85 7.55 36.91
CA ALA A 226 22.30 7.37 36.99
C ALA A 226 22.99 7.38 35.60
N GLY A 227 23.53 6.26 35.13
CA GLY A 227 24.18 6.15 33.80
C GLY A 227 23.19 5.71 32.71
N GLY A 228 23.67 5.46 31.49
CA GLY A 228 22.84 4.94 30.41
C GLY A 228 21.72 5.87 29.90
N VAL A 229 20.82 5.30 29.09
CA VAL A 229 19.62 5.92 28.52
C VAL A 229 18.39 5.37 29.23
N ASN A 230 17.78 6.17 30.09
CA ASN A 230 16.76 5.71 31.02
C ASN A 230 15.35 6.12 30.59
N THR A 231 14.40 5.24 30.91
CA THR A 231 12.99 5.40 30.52
C THR A 231 12.08 5.36 31.74
N LEU A 232 11.19 6.34 31.89
CA LEU A 232 10.04 6.25 32.80
C LEU A 232 8.80 5.87 32.00
N LYS A 233 8.14 4.78 32.39
CA LYS A 233 6.84 4.33 31.88
C LYS A 233 5.75 4.64 32.90
N ILE A 234 4.71 5.32 32.47
CA ILE A 234 3.53 5.63 33.29
C ILE A 234 2.31 4.99 32.63
N TYR A 235 1.66 4.06 33.33
CA TYR A 235 0.33 3.56 32.96
C TYR A 235 -0.70 4.43 33.68
N SER A 236 -1.40 5.28 32.95
CA SER A 236 -2.36 6.24 33.52
C SER A 236 -3.80 5.71 33.46
N ASP A 237 -4.65 6.12 34.39
CA ASP A 237 -6.10 5.89 34.34
C ASP A 237 -6.86 7.00 33.58
N GLY A 238 -6.14 7.86 32.84
CA GLY A 238 -6.74 8.94 32.04
C GLY A 238 -7.25 10.11 32.87
N LEU A 239 -6.55 10.49 33.96
CA LEU A 239 -6.93 11.60 34.85
C LEU A 239 -7.39 12.84 34.08
N ALA A 240 -8.52 13.42 34.50
CA ALA A 240 -9.07 14.66 33.94
C ALA A 240 -8.24 15.91 34.30
N GLY A 241 -7.39 15.83 35.33
CA GLY A 241 -6.36 16.83 35.64
C GLY A 241 -5.02 16.43 35.03
N GLY A 242 -4.21 17.42 34.63
CA GLY A 242 -2.92 17.18 33.97
C GLY A 242 -2.00 16.16 34.68
N GLN A 243 -1.15 15.50 33.90
CA GLN A 243 -0.21 14.49 34.39
C GLN A 243 0.88 15.15 35.24
N ALA A 244 0.88 14.85 36.54
CA ALA A 244 1.98 15.20 37.43
C ALA A 244 3.20 14.30 37.13
N LEU A 245 4.40 14.87 37.16
CA LEU A 245 5.65 14.11 36.98
C LEU A 245 6.46 14.12 38.28
N PRO A 246 7.17 13.02 38.60
CA PRO A 246 8.11 13.00 39.71
C PRO A 246 9.34 13.87 39.41
N GLY A 247 10.17 14.12 40.41
CA GLY A 247 11.48 14.73 40.19
C GLY A 247 12.37 13.81 39.35
N LEU A 248 12.70 14.20 38.12
CA LEU A 248 13.52 13.40 37.20
C LEU A 248 14.94 13.94 37.11
N THR A 249 15.93 13.06 37.16
CA THR A 249 17.34 13.33 36.87
C THR A 249 17.91 12.16 36.05
N ASN A 250 18.66 12.44 34.98
CA ASN A 250 19.21 11.43 34.08
C ASN A 250 18.16 10.45 33.48
N VAL A 251 16.92 10.90 33.28
CA VAL A 251 15.87 10.15 32.56
C VAL A 251 15.61 10.85 31.24
N GLN A 252 15.79 10.14 30.12
CA GLN A 252 15.71 10.72 28.77
C GLN A 252 14.35 10.50 28.13
N ASN A 253 13.73 9.34 28.40
CA ASN A 253 12.50 8.94 27.73
C ASN A 253 11.34 8.89 28.73
N LEU A 254 10.26 9.60 28.43
CA LEU A 254 9.00 9.50 29.15
C LEU A 254 7.96 8.84 28.25
N TRP A 255 7.42 7.72 28.69
CA TRP A 255 6.37 6.98 28.00
C TRP A 255 5.12 6.95 28.87
N ILE A 256 3.98 7.36 28.32
CA ILE A 256 2.71 7.40 29.04
C ILE A 256 1.65 6.66 28.23
N ASN A 257 1.12 5.60 28.81
CA ASN A 257 -0.09 4.96 28.30
C ASN A 257 -1.33 5.67 28.84
N ASN A 258 -2.33 5.87 27.98
CA ASN A 258 -3.65 6.37 28.37
C ASN A 258 -3.59 7.76 29.05
N ALA A 259 -2.81 8.68 28.44
CA ALA A 259 -2.57 10.02 28.97
C ALA A 259 -3.86 10.85 29.16
N GLY A 260 -3.86 11.70 30.18
CA GLY A 260 -4.95 12.61 30.54
C GLY A 260 -5.03 13.88 29.69
N ALA A 261 -5.58 14.97 30.26
CA ALA A 261 -5.86 16.21 29.53
C ALA A 261 -4.62 17.08 29.21
N SER A 262 -3.53 16.95 29.97
CA SER A 262 -2.29 17.67 29.67
C SER A 262 -1.03 16.98 30.19
N VAL A 263 0.10 17.18 29.53
CA VAL A 263 1.44 16.73 29.97
C VAL A 263 2.43 17.88 29.74
N ASP A 264 3.19 18.27 30.75
CA ASP A 264 4.22 19.32 30.63
C ASP A 264 5.59 18.74 30.94
N VAL A 265 6.45 18.66 29.92
CA VAL A 265 7.86 18.24 30.04
C VAL A 265 8.83 19.39 29.77
N SER A 266 8.33 20.58 29.46
CA SER A 266 9.14 21.73 29.02
C SER A 266 10.19 22.21 30.03
N LYS A 267 10.00 21.89 31.31
CA LYS A 267 10.91 22.26 32.41
C LYS A 267 11.65 21.07 33.02
N VAL A 268 11.45 19.87 32.49
CA VAL A 268 12.01 18.64 33.06
C VAL A 268 13.38 18.39 32.47
N ALA A 269 14.42 18.80 33.19
CA ALA A 269 15.80 18.72 32.73
C ALA A 269 16.21 17.26 32.42
N GLY A 270 16.81 17.05 31.25
CA GLY A 270 17.34 15.76 30.82
C GLY A 270 16.34 14.87 30.07
N VAL A 271 15.03 15.16 30.13
CA VAL A 271 14.04 14.49 29.27
C VAL A 271 14.19 15.03 27.85
N THR A 272 14.34 14.11 26.91
CA THR A 272 14.52 14.40 25.49
C THR A 272 13.39 13.87 24.62
N SER A 273 12.59 12.91 25.11
CA SER A 273 11.45 12.36 24.37
C SER A 273 10.21 12.16 25.27
N LEU A 274 9.04 12.44 24.70
CA LEU A 274 7.73 12.12 25.25
C LEU A 274 6.98 11.22 24.26
N GLN A 275 6.63 10.01 24.68
CA GLN A 275 5.76 9.10 23.94
C GLN A 275 4.42 8.94 24.65
N ILE A 276 3.36 9.05 23.88
CA ILE A 276 1.98 8.79 24.29
C ILE A 276 1.48 7.56 23.55
N ASP A 277 1.03 6.59 24.32
CA ASP A 277 0.53 5.31 23.83
C ASP A 277 -0.95 5.15 24.18
N ALA A 278 -1.78 4.78 23.21
CA ALA A 278 -3.21 4.55 23.36
C ALA A 278 -3.90 5.66 24.21
N PRO A 279 -3.88 6.93 23.75
CA PRO A 279 -4.40 8.06 24.51
C PRO A 279 -5.89 7.94 24.88
N ALA A 280 -6.25 8.44 26.06
CA ALA A 280 -7.61 8.33 26.62
C ALA A 280 -8.51 9.52 26.29
N ALA A 281 -7.96 10.73 26.38
CA ALA A 281 -8.72 11.97 26.40
C ALA A 281 -9.09 12.47 25.00
N ALA A 282 -10.30 13.03 24.86
CA ALA A 282 -10.74 13.59 23.59
C ALA A 282 -9.88 14.77 23.13
N ALA A 283 -9.28 15.50 24.07
CA ALA A 283 -8.28 16.51 23.79
C ALA A 283 -7.15 16.43 24.83
N THR A 284 -5.91 16.56 24.37
CA THR A 284 -4.73 16.60 25.23
C THR A 284 -3.75 17.68 24.77
N THR A 285 -3.23 18.46 25.72
CA THR A 285 -2.17 19.44 25.47
C THR A 285 -0.81 18.94 25.98
N PHE A 286 0.20 18.97 25.12
CA PHE A 286 1.58 18.60 25.42
C PHE A 286 2.47 19.84 25.39
N THR A 287 3.04 20.24 26.53
CA THR A 287 3.93 21.40 26.62
C THR A 287 5.38 20.93 26.56
N LEU A 288 6.09 21.32 25.51
CA LEU A 288 7.45 20.88 25.16
C LEU A 288 8.43 22.08 25.13
N ALA A 289 9.72 21.77 25.26
CA ALA A 289 10.84 22.70 25.04
C ALA A 289 12.08 21.93 24.54
N ASN A 290 12.08 21.55 23.26
CA ASN A 290 13.07 20.75 22.54
C ASN A 290 13.01 19.23 22.84
N GLN A 291 11.87 18.72 23.29
CA GLN A 291 11.63 17.28 23.39
C GLN A 291 11.04 16.78 22.07
N SER A 292 11.39 15.56 21.64
CA SER A 292 10.62 14.89 20.58
C SER A 292 9.30 14.33 21.13
N PHE A 293 8.29 14.30 20.28
CA PHE A 293 6.97 13.76 20.60
C PHE A 293 6.67 12.51 19.77
N THR A 294 6.11 11.47 20.38
CA THR A 294 5.63 10.28 19.67
C THR A 294 4.20 9.98 20.09
N LEU A 295 3.31 9.85 19.11
CA LEU A 295 1.95 9.36 19.29
C LEU A 295 1.87 7.94 18.74
N SER A 296 1.39 7.01 19.56
CA SER A 296 1.36 5.60 19.20
C SER A 296 0.03 4.91 19.54
N ASN A 297 -0.34 3.94 18.70
CA ASN A 297 -1.48 3.04 18.90
C ASN A 297 -2.82 3.76 19.14
N ASP A 298 -3.07 4.84 18.38
CA ASP A 298 -4.33 5.58 18.44
C ASP A 298 -5.26 5.18 17.28
N THR A 299 -6.31 4.44 17.62
CA THR A 299 -7.34 3.96 16.68
C THR A 299 -8.71 4.63 16.91
N THR A 300 -8.78 5.58 17.85
CA THR A 300 -10.04 6.28 18.16
C THR A 300 -10.13 7.58 17.38
N THR A 301 -11.26 7.82 16.73
CA THR A 301 -11.54 9.02 15.95
C THR A 301 -12.04 10.19 16.83
N GLY A 302 -11.84 11.43 16.38
CA GLY A 302 -12.41 12.64 17.00
C GLY A 302 -11.53 13.29 18.07
N ARG A 303 -10.24 12.97 18.11
CA ARG A 303 -9.30 13.46 19.15
C ARG A 303 -8.50 14.68 18.70
N THR A 304 -8.09 15.52 19.65
CA THR A 304 -7.19 16.66 19.39
C THR A 304 -5.94 16.59 20.25
N TYR A 305 -4.78 16.69 19.61
CA TYR A 305 -3.47 16.70 20.22
C TYR A 305 -2.83 18.06 19.99
N THR A 306 -2.80 18.91 21.02
CA THR A 306 -2.17 20.22 20.93
C THR A 306 -0.73 20.10 21.41
N ILE A 307 0.23 20.34 20.51
CA ILE A 307 1.63 20.54 20.89
C ILE A 307 1.86 22.02 21.11
N ALA A 308 2.22 22.36 22.34
CA ALA A 308 2.54 23.71 22.78
C ALA A 308 4.04 23.81 23.03
N SER A 309 4.69 24.80 22.41
CA SER A 309 6.08 25.12 22.69
C SER A 309 6.27 26.64 22.74
N THR A 310 7.09 27.10 23.69
CA THR A 310 7.41 28.54 23.86
C THR A 310 8.81 28.90 23.34
N THR A 311 9.64 27.88 23.10
CA THR A 311 11.05 28.03 22.71
C THR A 311 11.33 27.50 21.32
N ASP A 312 10.59 26.48 20.87
CA ASP A 312 11.03 25.67 19.75
C ASP A 312 10.70 26.33 18.43
N VAL A 313 11.66 26.27 17.52
CA VAL A 313 11.51 26.71 16.13
C VAL A 313 11.20 25.55 15.19
N SER A 314 11.51 24.33 15.64
CA SER A 314 11.21 23.08 14.96
C SER A 314 10.65 22.09 15.97
N GLU A 315 9.56 21.42 15.59
CA GLU A 315 8.94 20.36 16.37
C GLU A 315 9.21 19.00 15.70
N SER A 316 9.48 17.96 16.49
CA SER A 316 9.76 16.61 15.96
C SER A 316 8.70 15.64 16.46
N VAL A 317 7.85 15.18 15.55
CA VAL A 317 6.69 14.33 15.83
C VAL A 317 6.81 13.00 15.11
N THR A 318 6.60 11.90 15.82
CA THR A 318 6.45 10.56 15.25
C THR A 318 5.02 10.06 15.45
N LEU A 319 4.39 9.61 14.39
CA LEU A 319 3.15 8.84 14.42
C LEU A 319 3.51 7.36 14.26
N SER A 320 2.92 6.51 15.09
CA SER A 320 3.09 5.07 14.96
C SER A 320 1.80 4.32 15.20
N ASN A 321 1.24 3.72 14.16
CA ASN A 321 -0.07 3.05 14.21
C ASN A 321 -1.22 4.01 14.58
N VAL A 322 -1.25 5.18 13.96
CA VAL A 322 -2.26 6.24 14.11
C VAL A 322 -3.13 6.29 12.85
N SER A 323 -4.10 5.39 12.71
CA SER A 323 -4.72 5.07 11.41
C SER A 323 -6.00 5.87 11.06
N ASN A 324 -6.15 7.13 11.51
CA ASN A 324 -7.46 7.82 11.59
C ASN A 324 -7.60 9.10 10.71
N ALA A 325 -7.45 8.97 9.40
CA ALA A 325 -7.26 10.09 8.45
C ALA A 325 -8.23 11.28 8.47
N ALA A 326 -9.44 11.15 9.01
CA ALA A 326 -10.46 12.19 8.94
C ALA A 326 -11.06 12.59 10.30
N ALA A 327 -10.43 12.26 11.42
CA ALA A 327 -11.04 12.57 12.72
C ALA A 327 -10.10 12.99 13.84
N ASN A 328 -8.80 12.72 13.75
CA ASN A 328 -7.85 13.18 14.76
C ASN A 328 -7.08 14.39 14.25
N THR A 329 -6.87 15.36 15.13
CA THR A 329 -6.20 16.62 14.83
C THR A 329 -4.91 16.72 15.62
N LEU A 330 -3.81 17.01 14.94
CA LEU A 330 -2.58 17.53 15.53
C LEU A 330 -2.60 19.05 15.38
N ASP A 331 -2.51 19.77 16.48
CA ASP A 331 -2.45 21.23 16.51
C ASP A 331 -1.09 21.71 16.99
N LEU A 332 -0.38 22.44 16.13
CA LEU A 332 0.84 23.13 16.50
C LEU A 332 0.49 24.54 16.98
N SER A 333 0.43 24.71 18.30
CA SER A 333 0.09 25.97 18.97
C SER A 333 1.31 26.85 19.30
N GLY A 334 2.53 26.32 19.14
CA GLY A 334 3.76 27.04 19.42
C GLY A 334 3.99 28.19 18.44
N SER A 335 3.96 29.44 18.93
CA SER A 335 4.02 30.65 18.10
C SER A 335 5.36 30.91 17.39
N LYS A 336 6.36 30.04 17.60
CA LYS A 336 7.69 30.11 16.97
C LYS A 336 8.00 28.91 16.09
N VAL A 337 7.13 27.89 16.09
CA VAL A 337 7.36 26.64 15.37
C VAL A 337 7.17 26.91 13.88
N THR A 338 8.27 27.10 13.16
CA THR A 338 8.28 27.31 11.71
C THR A 338 8.40 26.00 10.94
N THR A 339 8.92 24.95 11.59
CA THR A 339 9.17 23.65 10.98
C THR A 339 8.53 22.51 11.79
N LEU A 340 7.85 21.60 11.11
CA LEU A 340 7.43 20.31 11.65
C LEU A 340 8.26 19.21 10.97
N ASN A 341 8.95 18.38 11.75
CA ASN A 341 9.55 17.13 11.26
C ASN A 341 8.61 16.00 11.67
N LEU A 342 7.93 15.39 10.70
CA LEU A 342 6.93 14.36 10.90
C LEU A 342 7.48 13.01 10.42
N THR A 343 7.34 11.97 11.25
CA THR A 343 7.71 10.60 10.91
C THR A 343 6.50 9.69 10.99
N ALA A 344 6.21 8.90 9.95
CA ALA A 344 5.16 7.86 9.94
C ALA A 344 5.78 6.46 9.99
N THR A 345 5.33 5.58 10.88
CA THR A 345 5.91 4.25 11.08
C THR A 345 4.95 3.24 11.72
N GLY A 346 5.33 1.97 11.74
CA GLY A 346 4.49 0.88 12.28
C GLY A 346 3.36 0.45 11.34
N ALA A 347 2.43 1.36 11.01
CA ALA A 347 1.31 1.13 10.09
C ALA A 347 1.01 2.40 9.27
N ALA A 348 0.06 2.31 8.33
CA ALA A 348 -0.41 3.49 7.62
C ALA A 348 -1.00 4.50 8.62
N ASP A 349 -0.40 5.68 8.68
CA ASP A 349 -0.72 6.74 9.62
C ASP A 349 -1.51 7.83 8.92
N ALA A 350 -2.38 8.51 9.66
CA ALA A 350 -3.12 9.61 9.14
C ALA A 350 -3.61 10.57 10.23
N ILE A 351 -3.50 11.87 9.96
CA ILE A 351 -3.78 12.93 10.92
C ILE A 351 -4.25 14.20 10.18
N SER A 352 -5.14 14.96 10.81
CA SER A 352 -5.45 16.32 10.35
C SER A 352 -4.51 17.31 11.02
N LEU A 353 -3.94 18.26 10.27
CA LEU A 353 -3.01 19.25 10.82
C LEU A 353 -3.65 20.64 10.92
N THR A 354 -3.48 21.26 12.09
CA THR A 354 -3.82 22.65 12.35
C THR A 354 -2.61 23.39 12.91
N ASN A 355 -2.57 24.70 12.67
CA ASN A 355 -1.46 25.57 13.07
C ASN A 355 -2.02 26.79 13.82
N THR A 356 -2.59 26.58 15.01
CA THR A 356 -3.10 27.70 15.81
C THR A 356 -1.99 28.68 16.24
N GLY A 357 -0.74 28.21 16.27
CA GLY A 357 0.44 29.04 16.53
C GLY A 357 0.78 30.02 15.39
N GLY A 358 0.29 29.78 14.17
CA GLY A 358 0.38 30.69 13.02
C GLY A 358 1.77 30.83 12.38
N ALA A 359 2.79 30.14 12.87
CA ALA A 359 4.18 30.29 12.42
C ALA A 359 4.66 29.21 11.45
N LEU A 360 3.97 28.07 11.35
CA LEU A 360 4.40 26.93 10.54
C LEU A 360 4.51 27.30 9.05
N THR A 361 5.69 27.10 8.48
CA THR A 361 5.97 27.31 7.05
C THR A 361 6.48 26.06 6.34
N THR A 362 7.09 25.12 7.08
CA THR A 362 7.77 23.96 6.49
C THR A 362 7.35 22.67 7.20
N ILE A 363 7.06 21.63 6.42
CA ILE A 363 6.85 20.27 6.91
C ILE A 363 7.88 19.37 6.23
N ASN A 364 8.69 18.67 7.03
CA ASN A 364 9.55 17.60 6.54
C ASN A 364 8.91 16.27 6.92
N VAL A 365 8.75 15.37 5.95
CA VAL A 365 8.17 14.04 6.16
C VAL A 365 9.22 12.97 5.95
N THR A 366 9.22 11.99 6.84
CA THR A 366 10.04 10.78 6.80
C THR A 366 9.19 9.59 7.23
N GLY A 367 9.67 8.37 7.02
CA GLY A 367 8.92 7.20 7.46
C GLY A 367 9.00 6.04 6.49
N ASP A 368 8.54 4.89 6.97
CA ASP A 368 8.48 3.64 6.23
C ASP A 368 7.04 3.16 5.98
N LYS A 369 6.06 4.02 6.27
CA LYS A 369 4.63 3.75 6.16
C LYS A 369 3.92 4.94 5.54
N ALA A 370 2.81 4.65 4.86
CA ALA A 370 2.02 5.68 4.21
C ALA A 370 1.49 6.69 5.23
N LEU A 371 1.60 7.97 4.91
CA LEU A 371 1.07 9.07 5.71
C LEU A 371 -0.04 9.79 4.95
N THR A 372 -1.22 9.95 5.54
CA THR A 372 -2.25 10.87 5.03
C THR A 372 -2.35 12.11 5.92
N LEU A 373 -2.12 13.29 5.35
CA LEU A 373 -2.22 14.57 6.00
C LEU A 373 -3.41 15.35 5.43
N THR A 374 -4.45 15.57 6.24
CA THR A 374 -5.63 16.38 5.87
C THR A 374 -5.53 17.78 6.48
N GLU A 375 -5.65 18.83 5.68
CA GLU A 375 -5.17 20.15 6.11
C GLU A 375 -6.21 21.17 6.58
N SER A 376 -5.74 22.06 7.47
CA SER A 376 -6.14 23.48 7.57
C SER A 376 -4.89 24.35 7.83
N ILE A 377 -3.88 24.32 6.93
CA ILE A 377 -2.54 24.90 7.17
C ILE A 377 -2.14 26.04 6.21
N GLY A 378 -2.94 27.09 6.10
CA GLY A 378 -2.76 28.11 5.07
C GLY A 378 -1.47 28.96 5.10
N THR A 379 -0.61 28.78 6.10
CA THR A 379 0.71 29.43 6.17
C THR A 379 1.85 28.57 5.63
N VAL A 380 1.62 27.28 5.36
CA VAL A 380 2.66 26.36 4.90
C VAL A 380 3.07 26.68 3.47
N LYS A 381 4.39 26.69 3.26
CA LYS A 381 5.03 27.04 2.00
C LYS A 381 5.81 25.88 1.41
N ALA A 382 6.22 24.91 2.22
CA ALA A 382 7.02 23.79 1.76
C ALA A 382 6.65 22.50 2.48
N VAL A 383 6.40 21.45 1.70
CA VAL A 383 6.35 20.06 2.18
C VAL A 383 7.44 19.27 1.47
N ASN A 384 8.34 18.69 2.27
CA ASN A 384 9.48 17.92 1.78
C ASN A 384 9.45 16.51 2.37
N ALA A 385 9.01 15.55 1.57
CA ALA A 385 8.95 14.13 1.85
C ALA A 385 10.09 13.34 1.17
N SER A 386 11.16 13.99 0.69
CA SER A 386 12.24 13.31 -0.07
C SER A 386 12.95 12.16 0.66
N ALA A 387 12.81 12.06 1.99
CA ALA A 387 13.36 10.99 2.81
C ALA A 387 12.29 9.98 3.29
N ASP A 388 11.04 10.15 2.88
CA ASP A 388 9.97 9.19 3.10
C ASP A 388 10.03 8.06 2.06
N ILE A 389 9.76 6.82 2.50
CA ILE A 389 9.68 5.65 1.61
C ILE A 389 8.31 4.99 1.63
N GLY A 390 7.37 5.49 2.45
CA GLY A 390 6.04 4.92 2.65
C GLY A 390 4.95 5.47 1.73
N GLY A 391 5.14 6.70 1.24
CA GLY A 391 4.20 7.48 0.43
C GLY A 391 3.43 8.50 1.28
N VAL A 392 3.28 9.71 0.77
CA VAL A 392 2.58 10.82 1.44
C VAL A 392 1.39 11.25 0.62
N THR A 393 0.20 11.19 1.22
CA THR A 393 -1.01 11.84 0.72
C THR A 393 -1.18 13.17 1.44
N LEU A 394 -1.01 14.27 0.71
CA LEU A 394 -1.25 15.64 1.17
C LEU A 394 -2.54 16.17 0.56
N ASP A 395 -3.56 16.39 1.38
CA ASP A 395 -4.79 17.05 0.97
C ASP A 395 -4.74 18.54 1.36
N ALA A 396 -4.34 19.39 0.40
CA ALA A 396 -4.20 20.84 0.57
C ALA A 396 -5.40 21.65 0.02
N HIS A 397 -6.58 21.04 -0.12
CA HIS A 397 -7.76 21.69 -0.72
C HIS A 397 -8.31 22.91 0.03
N GLY A 398 -8.03 23.03 1.33
CA GLY A 398 -8.74 23.96 2.21
C GLY A 398 -8.05 25.27 2.55
N ALA A 399 -6.76 25.49 2.22
CA ALA A 399 -6.04 26.56 2.92
C ALA A 399 -4.78 27.19 2.29
N VAL A 400 -4.08 26.56 1.34
CA VAL A 400 -2.71 27.00 1.00
C VAL A 400 -2.69 27.93 -0.21
N THR A 401 -2.25 29.17 -0.05
CA THR A 401 -1.96 30.02 -1.21
C THR A 401 -0.82 29.42 -2.04
N LEU A 402 -1.15 28.85 -3.20
CA LEU A 402 -0.21 28.02 -3.97
C LEU A 402 0.94 28.78 -4.65
N ALA A 403 0.87 30.11 -4.79
CA ALA A 403 1.80 30.86 -5.63
C ALA A 403 3.29 30.53 -5.40
N GLY A 404 3.72 30.34 -4.15
CA GLY A 404 5.10 29.95 -3.81
C GLY A 404 5.23 28.61 -3.08
N PHE A 405 4.18 27.78 -3.11
CA PHE A 405 4.17 26.50 -2.41
C PHE A 405 5.04 25.46 -3.12
N THR A 406 5.93 24.78 -2.40
CA THR A 406 6.78 23.70 -2.92
C THR A 406 6.38 22.36 -2.35
N PHE A 407 6.31 21.34 -3.19
CA PHE A 407 6.11 19.95 -2.78
C PHE A 407 7.22 19.07 -3.35
N THR A 408 7.77 18.18 -2.52
CA THR A 408 8.72 17.15 -2.95
C THR A 408 8.33 15.83 -2.31
N GLY A 409 7.90 14.87 -3.12
CA GLY A 409 7.59 13.51 -2.69
C GLY A 409 8.83 12.66 -2.39
N GLY A 410 8.59 11.47 -1.84
CA GLY A 410 9.58 10.50 -1.41
C GLY A 410 9.81 9.39 -2.42
N ALA A 411 10.12 8.18 -1.92
CA ALA A 411 10.24 6.97 -2.74
C ALA A 411 8.96 6.12 -2.80
N GLY A 412 7.99 6.42 -1.94
CA GLY A 412 6.67 5.80 -1.98
C GLY A 412 5.78 6.40 -3.07
N ASN A 413 4.52 5.99 -3.11
CA ASN A 413 3.54 6.61 -4.02
C ASN A 413 2.93 7.82 -3.31
N ASP A 414 3.25 9.02 -3.79
CA ASP A 414 2.79 10.28 -3.21
C ASP A 414 1.54 10.82 -3.93
N VAL A 415 0.68 11.49 -3.17
CA VAL A 415 -0.54 12.13 -3.66
C VAL A 415 -0.54 13.59 -3.18
N LEU A 416 -0.61 14.54 -4.11
CA LEU A 416 -0.81 15.95 -3.79
C LEU A 416 -2.18 16.38 -4.30
N LYS A 417 -3.07 16.84 -3.41
CA LYS A 417 -4.37 17.38 -3.79
C LYS A 417 -4.42 18.89 -3.58
N VAL A 418 -4.85 19.64 -4.60
CA VAL A 418 -4.76 21.10 -4.64
C VAL A 418 -6.12 21.76 -4.82
N ALA A 419 -6.33 22.89 -4.14
CA ALA A 419 -7.57 23.65 -4.21
C ALA A 419 -7.92 24.14 -5.63
N ALA A 420 -9.22 24.24 -5.92
CA ALA A 420 -9.72 24.77 -7.18
C ALA A 420 -9.21 26.19 -7.43
N THR A 421 -8.98 26.57 -8.69
CA THR A 421 -8.60 27.91 -9.16
C THR A 421 -7.23 28.43 -8.72
N GLU A 422 -6.56 27.76 -7.78
CA GLU A 422 -5.25 28.17 -7.28
C GLU A 422 -4.11 27.57 -8.10
N PHE A 423 -4.32 26.48 -8.83
CA PHE A 423 -3.26 25.82 -9.59
C PHE A 423 -2.66 26.74 -10.67
N GLY A 424 -3.48 27.57 -11.31
CA GLY A 424 -3.02 28.58 -12.26
C GLY A 424 -2.22 29.74 -11.63
N THR A 425 -2.14 29.82 -10.30
CA THR A 425 -1.42 30.87 -9.56
C THR A 425 0.01 30.49 -9.19
N LEU A 426 0.41 29.22 -9.39
CA LEU A 426 1.77 28.72 -9.14
C LEU A 426 2.80 29.61 -9.87
N THR A 427 3.88 30.00 -9.19
CA THR A 427 5.00 30.73 -9.83
C THR A 427 5.62 29.90 -10.95
N SER A 428 5.69 28.59 -10.76
CA SER A 428 6.06 27.60 -11.77
C SER A 428 5.57 26.23 -11.31
N GLY A 429 5.04 25.40 -12.21
CA GLY A 429 4.68 24.03 -11.85
C GLY A 429 5.87 23.15 -11.42
N ALA A 430 7.10 23.54 -11.80
CA ALA A 430 8.32 22.80 -11.45
C ALA A 430 8.65 22.80 -9.95
N GLN A 431 7.90 23.56 -9.15
CA GLN A 431 7.96 23.54 -7.69
C GLN A 431 7.21 22.36 -7.07
N LEU A 432 6.42 21.63 -7.88
CA LEU A 432 5.74 20.40 -7.50
C LEU A 432 6.51 19.23 -8.12
N ASP A 433 7.10 18.42 -7.25
CA ASP A 433 7.88 17.25 -7.61
C ASP A 433 7.33 16.03 -6.86
N GLY A 434 6.85 15.03 -7.59
CA GLY A 434 6.31 13.80 -7.01
C GLY A 434 7.36 12.89 -6.37
N GLY A 435 8.66 13.10 -6.60
CA GLY A 435 9.70 12.18 -6.12
C GLY A 435 9.84 10.91 -6.97
N ALA A 436 10.30 9.80 -6.38
CA ALA A 436 10.25 8.49 -7.03
C ALA A 436 8.86 7.85 -6.82
N GLY A 437 8.63 6.64 -7.34
CA GLY A 437 7.32 5.98 -7.22
C GLY A 437 6.30 6.36 -8.30
N VAL A 438 5.04 5.98 -8.08
CA VAL A 438 3.90 6.34 -8.93
C VAL A 438 3.06 7.38 -8.21
N ASN A 439 3.19 8.63 -8.66
CA ASN A 439 2.69 9.79 -7.93
C ASN A 439 1.47 10.40 -8.63
N THR A 440 0.53 10.86 -7.80
CA THR A 440 -0.75 11.43 -8.23
C THR A 440 -0.82 12.91 -7.89
N LEU A 441 -1.18 13.71 -8.88
CA LEU A 441 -1.55 15.11 -8.68
C LEU A 441 -3.07 15.23 -8.88
N ALA A 442 -3.79 15.55 -7.83
CA ALA A 442 -5.24 15.72 -7.86
C ALA A 442 -5.59 17.21 -8.00
N ILE A 443 -6.39 17.52 -9.02
CA ILE A 443 -6.90 18.87 -9.29
C ILE A 443 -8.40 18.95 -9.00
N ASN A 444 -8.82 20.13 -8.56
CA ASN A 444 -10.22 20.45 -8.27
C ASN A 444 -10.82 21.50 -9.23
N ASP A 445 -10.08 21.85 -10.29
CA ASP A 445 -10.51 22.77 -11.34
C ASP A 445 -11.52 22.13 -12.30
N ALA A 446 -12.71 22.73 -12.43
CA ALA A 446 -13.75 22.23 -13.35
C ALA A 446 -13.38 22.41 -14.84
N THR A 447 -12.57 23.41 -15.16
CA THR A 447 -12.07 23.66 -16.53
C THR A 447 -10.63 24.15 -16.47
N LEU A 448 -9.76 23.55 -17.30
CA LEU A 448 -8.35 23.91 -17.31
C LEU A 448 -8.08 25.06 -18.28
N SER A 449 -7.52 26.16 -17.76
CA SER A 449 -7.07 27.31 -18.56
C SER A 449 -5.66 27.08 -19.13
N SER A 450 -5.21 27.95 -20.05
CA SER A 450 -3.84 27.88 -20.58
C SER A 450 -2.75 28.01 -19.50
N SER A 451 -3.00 28.78 -18.43
CA SER A 451 -2.06 28.89 -17.30
C SER A 451 -2.01 27.60 -16.49
N VAL A 452 -3.16 26.93 -16.30
CA VAL A 452 -3.22 25.62 -15.64
C VAL A 452 -2.44 24.57 -16.44
N TYR A 453 -2.65 24.46 -17.76
CA TYR A 453 -1.85 23.55 -18.60
C TYR A 453 -0.35 23.85 -18.55
N THR A 454 0.02 25.14 -18.58
CA THR A 454 1.43 25.55 -18.48
C THR A 454 2.05 25.09 -17.16
N ALA A 455 1.33 25.26 -16.05
CA ALA A 455 1.79 24.79 -14.75
C ALA A 455 1.85 23.25 -14.69
N LEU A 456 0.82 22.56 -15.17
CA LEU A 456 0.76 21.09 -15.19
C LEU A 456 1.96 20.50 -15.94
N ASN A 457 2.26 21.06 -17.11
CA ASN A 457 3.37 20.65 -17.96
C ASN A 457 4.77 20.92 -17.37
N ALA A 458 4.86 21.80 -16.38
CA ALA A 458 6.11 22.10 -15.69
C ALA A 458 6.36 21.22 -14.45
N THR A 459 5.35 20.50 -13.96
CA THR A 459 5.49 19.60 -12.80
C THR A 459 6.46 18.46 -13.08
N LYS A 460 7.02 17.87 -12.02
CA LYS A 460 8.00 16.78 -12.11
C LYS A 460 7.50 15.52 -11.43
N ASN A 461 7.85 14.38 -12.01
CA ASN A 461 7.67 13.06 -11.43
C ASN A 461 6.26 12.69 -10.96
N PHE A 462 5.22 13.30 -11.53
CA PHE A 462 3.83 12.83 -11.42
C PHE A 462 3.47 11.98 -12.63
N GLN A 463 2.81 10.85 -12.39
CA GLN A 463 2.38 9.90 -13.42
C GLN A 463 0.86 9.89 -13.58
N ILE A 464 0.09 10.34 -12.59
CA ILE A 464 -1.38 10.30 -12.62
C ILE A 464 -1.93 11.72 -12.40
N LEU A 465 -2.82 12.15 -13.29
CA LEU A 465 -3.65 13.35 -13.07
C LEU A 465 -5.04 12.92 -12.56
N GLU A 466 -5.32 13.17 -11.29
CA GLU A 466 -6.61 12.87 -10.67
C GLU A 466 -7.57 14.06 -10.78
N LEU A 467 -8.81 13.78 -11.17
CA LEU A 467 -9.92 14.73 -11.21
C LEU A 467 -10.73 14.54 -9.92
N ASP A 468 -10.46 15.38 -8.92
CA ASP A 468 -11.14 15.35 -7.61
C ASP A 468 -12.47 16.13 -7.61
N SER A 469 -12.72 16.87 -8.70
CA SER A 469 -14.03 17.43 -9.07
C SER A 469 -14.29 17.24 -10.56
N ALA A 470 -15.56 17.37 -10.94
CA ALA A 470 -16.03 17.23 -12.31
C ALA A 470 -15.27 18.19 -13.24
N ALA A 471 -14.53 17.65 -14.20
CA ALA A 471 -13.62 18.45 -15.02
C ALA A 471 -13.71 18.17 -16.53
N THR A 472 -13.36 19.18 -17.33
CA THR A 472 -13.10 19.04 -18.77
C THR A 472 -11.62 19.25 -19.07
N VAL A 473 -10.97 18.20 -19.60
CA VAL A 473 -9.55 18.11 -19.90
C VAL A 473 -9.34 17.84 -21.40
N ASP A 474 -8.43 18.59 -22.02
CA ASP A 474 -7.86 18.28 -23.34
C ASP A 474 -6.48 17.66 -23.13
N ALA A 475 -6.40 16.33 -23.27
CA ALA A 475 -5.17 15.58 -23.07
C ALA A 475 -4.08 15.97 -24.08
N SER A 476 -4.43 16.54 -25.24
CA SER A 476 -3.44 17.01 -26.22
C SER A 476 -2.62 18.21 -25.74
N GLN A 477 -3.11 18.93 -24.72
CA GLN A 477 -2.41 20.05 -24.10
C GLN A 477 -1.48 19.62 -22.97
N ILE A 478 -1.49 18.34 -22.60
CA ILE A 478 -0.67 17.80 -21.51
C ILE A 478 0.59 17.15 -22.09
N THR A 479 1.75 17.64 -21.67
CA THR A 479 3.09 17.13 -22.03
C THR A 479 3.86 16.56 -20.84
N ALA A 480 3.30 16.66 -19.63
CA ALA A 480 3.89 16.11 -18.41
C ALA A 480 3.83 14.57 -18.38
N GLY A 481 4.41 13.98 -17.32
CA GLY A 481 4.46 12.52 -17.11
C GLY A 481 3.11 11.81 -17.02
N PHE A 482 2.01 12.54 -16.83
CA PHE A 482 0.64 12.01 -16.75
C PHE A 482 -0.16 12.09 -18.06
N ALA A 483 0.44 12.41 -19.21
CA ALA A 483 -0.27 12.58 -20.49
C ALA A 483 -1.14 11.36 -20.90
N ASN A 484 -0.85 10.17 -20.38
CA ASN A 484 -1.54 8.92 -20.72
C ASN A 484 -2.21 8.23 -19.52
N HIS A 485 -2.29 8.87 -18.34
CA HIS A 485 -2.88 8.24 -17.15
C HIS A 485 -3.63 9.26 -16.30
N PHE A 486 -4.94 9.06 -16.21
CA PHE A 486 -5.88 9.90 -15.49
C PHE A 486 -6.58 9.10 -14.38
N ALA A 487 -7.12 9.79 -13.39
CA ALA A 487 -8.02 9.20 -12.41
C ALA A 487 -9.28 10.06 -12.22
N VAL A 488 -10.41 9.42 -11.97
CA VAL A 488 -11.71 10.06 -11.66
C VAL A 488 -12.06 9.72 -10.21
N ALA A 489 -11.90 10.70 -9.32
CA ALA A 489 -12.14 10.58 -7.89
C ALA A 489 -13.38 11.38 -7.42
N ASN A 490 -14.26 11.75 -8.36
CA ASN A 490 -15.42 12.60 -8.10
C ASN A 490 -16.73 12.00 -8.60
N THR A 491 -17.86 12.54 -8.10
CA THR A 491 -19.22 12.07 -8.45
C THR A 491 -19.89 12.77 -9.61
N GLY A 492 -19.20 13.69 -10.27
CA GLY A 492 -19.77 14.49 -11.34
C GLY A 492 -19.64 13.85 -12.71
N ALA A 493 -19.67 14.71 -13.73
CA ALA A 493 -19.51 14.32 -15.12
C ALA A 493 -18.15 14.81 -15.63
N ASN A 494 -17.36 13.90 -16.19
CA ASN A 494 -15.98 14.20 -16.59
C ASN A 494 -15.83 14.08 -18.11
N VAL A 495 -14.98 14.94 -18.67
CA VAL A 495 -14.63 14.90 -20.09
C VAL A 495 -13.12 14.92 -20.22
N ILE A 496 -12.55 13.89 -20.83
CA ILE A 496 -11.13 13.84 -21.19
C ILE A 496 -11.07 13.60 -22.70
N SER A 497 -10.75 14.64 -23.46
CA SER A 497 -10.67 14.59 -24.92
C SER A 497 -9.23 14.40 -25.42
N ASN A 498 -9.10 13.94 -26.67
CA ASN A 498 -7.81 13.76 -27.37
C ASN A 498 -6.82 12.85 -26.64
N MET A 499 -7.32 11.83 -25.95
CA MET A 499 -6.51 10.83 -25.26
C MET A 499 -5.69 10.01 -26.27
N ALA A 500 -4.43 9.72 -25.92
CA ALA A 500 -3.55 8.91 -26.76
C ALA A 500 -3.93 7.41 -26.75
N ASP A 501 -3.39 6.65 -27.70
CA ASP A 501 -3.55 5.20 -27.72
C ASP A 501 -2.95 4.56 -26.46
N GLY A 502 -3.70 3.65 -25.82
CA GLY A 502 -3.28 2.99 -24.60
C GLY A 502 -3.39 3.85 -23.34
N SER A 503 -4.11 4.98 -23.39
CA SER A 503 -4.37 5.80 -22.20
C SER A 503 -5.08 4.99 -21.11
N THR A 504 -4.77 5.28 -19.86
CA THR A 504 -5.37 4.64 -18.69
C THR A 504 -6.25 5.62 -17.91
N VAL A 505 -7.42 5.18 -17.48
CA VAL A 505 -8.31 5.90 -16.58
C VAL A 505 -8.64 5.02 -15.38
N ASP A 506 -8.30 5.48 -14.18
CA ASP A 506 -8.68 4.85 -12.92
C ASP A 506 -9.93 5.55 -12.35
N ILE A 507 -11.04 4.84 -12.22
CA ILE A 507 -12.26 5.34 -11.58
C ILE A 507 -12.24 4.89 -10.12
N THR A 508 -12.00 5.83 -9.21
CA THR A 508 -11.87 5.57 -7.76
C THR A 508 -13.10 6.02 -6.96
N ALA A 509 -14.01 6.76 -7.59
CA ALA A 509 -15.31 7.15 -7.03
C ALA A 509 -16.47 6.84 -8.01
N ALA A 510 -17.68 6.69 -7.50
CA ALA A 510 -18.88 6.58 -8.33
C ALA A 510 -19.04 7.85 -9.18
N SER A 511 -19.47 7.75 -10.44
CA SER A 511 -19.60 8.88 -11.37
C SER A 511 -20.94 8.85 -12.12
N THR A 512 -21.31 9.95 -12.78
CA THR A 512 -22.60 10.03 -13.49
C THR A 512 -22.48 9.84 -15.00
N THR A 513 -21.62 10.61 -15.65
CA THR A 513 -21.37 10.50 -17.10
C THR A 513 -19.94 10.87 -17.37
N ASP A 514 -19.19 9.94 -17.95
CA ASP A 514 -17.80 10.19 -18.31
C ASP A 514 -17.62 10.07 -19.82
N ASN A 515 -16.86 10.99 -20.40
CA ASN A 515 -16.58 11.02 -21.83
C ASN A 515 -15.07 10.94 -22.07
N PHE A 516 -14.61 9.82 -22.60
CA PHE A 516 -13.21 9.54 -22.90
C PHE A 516 -12.97 9.53 -24.40
N GLY A 517 -12.61 10.71 -24.92
CA GLY A 517 -12.43 10.95 -26.36
C GLY A 517 -11.05 10.53 -26.85
N ALA A 518 -11.01 9.65 -27.84
CA ALA A 518 -9.78 9.23 -28.51
C ALA A 518 -9.21 10.34 -29.42
N SER A 519 -7.89 10.50 -29.42
CA SER A 519 -7.18 11.24 -30.47
C SER A 519 -7.22 10.50 -31.82
N VAL A 520 -6.90 11.20 -32.91
CA VAL A 520 -6.91 10.60 -34.25
C VAL A 520 -5.94 9.42 -34.31
N GLY A 521 -6.49 8.23 -34.59
CA GLY A 521 -5.74 6.98 -34.71
C GLY A 521 -5.53 6.22 -33.40
N ALA A 522 -6.04 6.72 -32.27
CA ALA A 522 -6.02 5.99 -31.01
C ALA A 522 -7.13 4.94 -30.96
N GLN A 523 -6.78 3.72 -30.53
CA GLN A 523 -7.63 2.53 -30.63
C GLN A 523 -7.98 1.93 -29.27
N THR A 524 -7.08 2.01 -28.30
CA THR A 524 -7.19 1.31 -27.01
C THR A 524 -7.33 2.28 -25.85
N LEU A 525 -8.30 2.01 -24.96
CA LEU A 525 -8.46 2.62 -23.64
C LEU A 525 -8.30 1.54 -22.57
N ASN A 526 -7.51 1.79 -21.53
CA ASN A 526 -7.51 1.00 -20.30
C ASN A 526 -8.38 1.70 -19.26
N LEU A 527 -9.38 1.00 -18.72
CA LEU A 527 -10.34 1.54 -17.77
C LEU A 527 -10.37 0.64 -16.53
N ASN A 528 -9.96 1.18 -15.38
CA ASN A 528 -9.94 0.43 -14.13
C ASN A 528 -11.03 0.98 -13.21
N ILE A 529 -11.93 0.14 -12.73
CA ILE A 529 -12.96 0.52 -11.76
C ILE A 529 -12.54 0.00 -10.38
N GLY A 530 -12.43 0.92 -9.43
CA GLY A 530 -12.09 0.63 -8.06
C GLY A 530 -10.63 0.24 -7.85
N THR A 531 -10.25 0.22 -6.58
CA THR A 531 -8.98 -0.32 -6.07
C THR A 531 -9.27 -1.57 -5.25
N ALA A 532 -8.24 -2.30 -4.81
CA ALA A 532 -8.40 -3.47 -3.93
C ALA A 532 -9.13 -3.19 -2.60
N LYS A 533 -9.37 -1.91 -2.24
CA LYS A 533 -10.07 -1.51 -1.02
C LYS A 533 -11.39 -0.77 -1.29
N SER A 534 -11.73 -0.51 -2.54
CA SER A 534 -12.91 0.28 -2.87
C SER A 534 -14.20 -0.48 -2.53
N ALA A 535 -15.20 0.25 -2.03
CA ALA A 535 -16.57 -0.25 -2.05
C ALA A 535 -17.08 -0.33 -3.50
N GLY A 536 -18.21 -0.99 -3.72
CA GLY A 536 -18.82 -1.12 -5.05
C GLY A 536 -19.15 0.24 -5.63
N LEU A 537 -18.64 0.52 -6.84
CA LEU A 537 -18.79 1.79 -7.52
C LEU A 537 -19.89 1.71 -8.56
N ASN A 538 -20.78 2.70 -8.55
CA ASN A 538 -21.70 2.94 -9.66
C ASN A 538 -21.08 3.94 -10.62
N VAL A 539 -20.47 3.43 -11.69
CA VAL A 539 -20.05 4.21 -12.83
C VAL A 539 -21.27 4.34 -13.74
N GLY A 540 -21.67 5.57 -14.04
CA GLY A 540 -22.81 5.80 -14.92
C GLY A 540 -22.48 5.48 -16.38
N THR A 541 -22.92 6.36 -17.29
CA THR A 541 -22.67 6.16 -18.71
C THR A 541 -21.29 6.65 -19.10
N VAL A 542 -20.48 5.75 -19.67
CA VAL A 542 -19.18 6.03 -20.26
C VAL A 542 -19.33 6.09 -21.77
N THR A 543 -19.09 7.27 -22.35
CA THR A 543 -18.96 7.47 -23.80
C THR A 543 -17.49 7.41 -24.18
N THR A 544 -17.12 6.66 -25.22
CA THR A 544 -15.73 6.63 -25.68
C THR A 544 -15.60 6.63 -27.20
N GLY A 545 -14.51 7.20 -27.70
CA GLY A 545 -14.14 7.14 -29.11
C GLY A 545 -13.25 5.94 -29.48
N PHE A 546 -12.92 5.07 -28.54
CA PHE A 546 -11.96 3.97 -28.71
C PHE A 546 -12.63 2.72 -29.29
N GLY A 547 -11.89 1.97 -30.10
CA GLY A 547 -12.37 0.69 -30.66
C GLY A 547 -12.12 -0.51 -29.76
N THR A 548 -11.21 -0.40 -28.78
CA THR A 548 -10.93 -1.43 -27.78
C THR A 548 -10.89 -0.81 -26.39
N ILE A 549 -11.57 -1.43 -25.44
CA ILE A 549 -11.65 -1.02 -24.04
C ILE A 549 -11.20 -2.20 -23.19
N ASN A 550 -10.06 -2.07 -22.51
CA ASN A 550 -9.62 -3.02 -21.50
C ASN A 550 -10.20 -2.58 -20.15
N LEU A 551 -11.26 -3.23 -19.71
CA LEU A 551 -11.98 -2.95 -18.47
C LEU A 551 -11.51 -3.88 -17.35
N SER A 552 -11.14 -3.32 -16.19
CA SER A 552 -10.93 -4.09 -14.97
C SER A 552 -11.94 -3.68 -13.88
N SER A 553 -12.51 -4.66 -13.18
CA SER A 553 -13.41 -4.45 -12.04
C SER A 553 -12.76 -4.98 -10.76
N ASN A 554 -12.43 -4.06 -9.85
CA ASN A 554 -11.74 -4.32 -8.60
C ASN A 554 -12.48 -3.66 -7.43
N GLY A 555 -12.23 -4.10 -6.21
CA GLY A 555 -12.99 -3.64 -5.04
C GLY A 555 -13.14 -4.68 -3.95
N THR A 556 -14.21 -4.48 -3.19
CA THR A 556 -14.70 -5.37 -2.14
C THR A 556 -16.19 -5.68 -2.29
N ALA A 557 -16.84 -5.08 -3.30
CA ALA A 557 -18.25 -5.23 -3.62
C ALA A 557 -18.49 -4.96 -5.11
N ALA A 558 -19.69 -5.30 -5.59
CA ALA A 558 -20.01 -5.26 -7.01
C ALA A 558 -19.97 -3.84 -7.60
N ASN A 559 -19.38 -3.71 -8.78
CA ASN A 559 -19.34 -2.49 -9.57
C ASN A 559 -20.42 -2.50 -10.65
N THR A 560 -20.83 -1.31 -11.10
CA THR A 560 -21.74 -1.15 -12.24
C THR A 560 -21.18 -0.13 -13.24
N ILE A 561 -21.37 -0.38 -14.53
CA ILE A 561 -20.96 0.51 -15.62
C ILE A 561 -21.89 0.36 -16.83
N ALA A 562 -22.14 1.47 -17.52
CA ALA A 562 -22.82 1.46 -18.83
C ALA A 562 -21.93 2.07 -19.91
N PHE A 563 -21.85 1.45 -21.09
CA PHE A 563 -21.17 2.05 -22.26
C PHE A 563 -22.16 2.57 -23.29
N ALA A 564 -21.81 3.75 -23.83
CA ALA A 564 -22.36 4.30 -25.06
C ALA A 564 -21.20 4.45 -26.07
N ASN A 565 -20.91 3.40 -26.81
CA ASN A 565 -19.75 3.29 -27.70
C ASN A 565 -20.14 3.21 -29.18
N ASN A 566 -19.14 3.34 -30.04
CA ASN A 566 -19.30 3.11 -31.48
C ASN A 566 -19.61 1.64 -31.77
N ASP A 567 -20.22 1.37 -32.94
CA ASP A 567 -20.43 0.02 -33.46
C ASP A 567 -19.11 -0.78 -33.50
N ASN A 568 -19.19 -2.09 -33.24
CA ASN A 568 -18.07 -3.03 -33.34
C ASN A 568 -16.88 -2.70 -32.41
N ALA A 569 -17.17 -2.26 -31.19
CA ALA A 569 -16.17 -2.12 -30.15
C ALA A 569 -15.79 -3.50 -29.57
N LYS A 570 -14.56 -3.60 -29.07
CA LYS A 570 -14.09 -4.76 -28.30
C LYS A 570 -13.89 -4.37 -26.84
N ILE A 571 -14.68 -4.94 -25.94
CA ILE A 571 -14.56 -4.74 -24.50
C ILE A 571 -13.93 -6.01 -23.91
N VAL A 572 -12.73 -5.91 -23.36
CA VAL A 572 -12.05 -7.01 -22.67
C VAL A 572 -12.21 -6.80 -21.16
N VAL A 573 -12.85 -7.74 -20.46
CA VAL A 573 -13.17 -7.61 -19.03
C VAL A 573 -12.25 -8.50 -18.19
N THR A 574 -11.72 -7.92 -17.12
CA THR A 574 -10.80 -8.56 -16.17
C THR A 574 -11.12 -8.12 -14.73
N GLY A 575 -10.44 -8.72 -13.75
CA GLY A 575 -10.63 -8.43 -12.33
C GLY A 575 -11.38 -9.52 -11.58
N SER A 576 -11.68 -9.24 -10.31
CA SER A 576 -12.26 -10.21 -9.36
C SER A 576 -13.60 -9.79 -8.77
N ASP A 577 -13.93 -8.50 -8.82
CA ASP A 577 -15.16 -8.00 -8.22
C ASP A 577 -16.29 -8.03 -9.21
N ASN A 578 -17.43 -8.57 -8.79
CA ASN A 578 -18.63 -8.71 -9.60
C ASN A 578 -18.96 -7.42 -10.36
N LEU A 579 -19.40 -7.58 -11.60
CA LEU A 579 -19.63 -6.45 -12.49
C LEU A 579 -21.02 -6.53 -13.10
N THR A 580 -21.77 -5.43 -13.02
CA THR A 580 -22.94 -5.22 -13.88
C THR A 580 -22.58 -4.30 -15.03
N LEU A 581 -22.67 -4.81 -16.25
CA LEU A 581 -22.28 -4.13 -17.48
C LEU A 581 -23.48 -4.02 -18.41
N SER A 582 -23.79 -2.81 -18.89
CA SER A 582 -24.74 -2.63 -20.00
C SER A 582 -24.08 -1.94 -21.17
N VAL A 583 -24.31 -2.44 -22.38
CA VAL A 583 -23.71 -1.90 -23.60
C VAL A 583 -24.80 -1.42 -24.55
N ALA A 584 -24.74 -0.15 -24.92
CA ALA A 584 -25.51 0.40 -26.02
C ALA A 584 -24.55 0.61 -27.20
N ALA A 585 -24.36 -0.44 -28.02
CA ALA A 585 -23.65 -0.32 -29.28
C ALA A 585 -24.29 0.75 -30.18
N GLY A 586 -23.56 1.15 -31.22
CA GLY A 586 -24.05 2.06 -32.24
C GLY A 586 -25.29 1.54 -33.00
N THR A 587 -25.54 2.09 -34.17
CA THR A 587 -26.82 1.84 -34.88
C THR A 587 -26.80 0.66 -35.83
N THR A 588 -25.64 -0.01 -36.04
CA THR A 588 -25.49 -0.99 -37.14
C THR A 588 -24.96 -2.37 -36.75
N THR A 589 -23.94 -2.47 -35.89
CA THR A 589 -23.19 -3.73 -35.64
C THR A 589 -22.91 -3.89 -34.15
N GLY A 590 -23.17 -5.09 -33.60
CA GLY A 590 -22.92 -5.38 -32.19
C GLY A 590 -21.45 -5.42 -31.80
N ASP A 591 -21.21 -5.49 -30.50
CA ASP A 591 -19.89 -5.43 -29.89
C ASP A 591 -19.36 -6.83 -29.55
N LYS A 592 -18.04 -6.92 -29.34
CA LYS A 592 -17.43 -8.10 -28.72
C LYS A 592 -17.11 -7.80 -27.26
N ILE A 593 -17.76 -8.50 -26.34
CA ILE A 593 -17.46 -8.48 -24.90
C ILE A 593 -16.73 -9.79 -24.57
N ASP A 594 -15.49 -9.68 -24.12
CA ASP A 594 -14.60 -10.80 -23.82
C ASP A 594 -14.19 -10.79 -22.34
N ALA A 595 -14.96 -11.48 -21.51
CA ALA A 595 -14.72 -11.62 -20.07
C ALA A 595 -14.04 -12.95 -19.72
N SER A 596 -13.40 -13.63 -20.69
CA SER A 596 -12.78 -14.95 -20.48
C SER A 596 -11.71 -15.00 -19.38
N ALA A 597 -11.13 -13.84 -19.01
CA ALA A 597 -10.16 -13.70 -17.92
C ALA A 597 -10.76 -13.12 -16.63
N PHE A 598 -12.08 -12.89 -16.58
CA PHE A 598 -12.78 -12.36 -15.42
C PHE A 598 -13.10 -13.46 -14.41
N THR A 599 -12.87 -13.16 -13.13
CA THR A 599 -13.08 -14.12 -12.04
C THR A 599 -14.27 -13.78 -11.13
N GLY A 600 -14.75 -12.53 -11.19
CA GLY A 600 -16.02 -12.13 -10.60
C GLY A 600 -17.20 -12.67 -11.40
N SER A 601 -18.40 -12.59 -10.84
CA SER A 601 -19.65 -12.86 -11.58
C SER A 601 -20.02 -11.65 -12.45
N LEU A 602 -20.24 -11.89 -13.74
CA LEU A 602 -20.63 -10.88 -14.72
C LEU A 602 -22.14 -10.90 -14.94
N THR A 603 -22.80 -9.77 -14.68
CA THR A 603 -24.16 -9.52 -15.18
C THR A 603 -24.06 -8.56 -16.36
N VAL A 604 -24.24 -9.06 -17.57
CA VAL A 604 -24.09 -8.28 -18.81
C VAL A 604 -25.38 -8.19 -19.58
N THR A 605 -25.70 -6.99 -20.05
CA THR A 605 -26.75 -6.73 -21.05
C THR A 605 -26.09 -6.25 -22.33
N GLY A 606 -26.19 -7.06 -23.38
CA GLY A 606 -25.73 -6.72 -24.72
C GLY A 606 -26.54 -5.60 -25.35
N SER A 607 -26.05 -5.14 -26.50
CA SER A 607 -26.72 -4.19 -27.36
C SER A 607 -27.85 -4.85 -28.16
N ASN A 608 -28.65 -4.04 -28.86
CA ASN A 608 -29.66 -4.55 -29.78
C ASN A 608 -29.09 -4.99 -31.15
N GLN A 609 -27.77 -5.04 -31.32
CA GLN A 609 -27.13 -5.10 -32.63
C GLN A 609 -26.47 -6.43 -32.97
N GLY A 610 -26.61 -7.44 -32.11
CA GLY A 610 -26.10 -8.79 -32.31
C GLY A 610 -24.65 -8.89 -31.87
N ASP A 611 -24.46 -9.16 -30.58
CA ASP A 611 -23.15 -9.10 -29.93
C ASP A 611 -22.46 -10.46 -29.87
N VAL A 612 -21.16 -10.45 -29.64
CA VAL A 612 -20.40 -11.62 -29.20
C VAL A 612 -20.07 -11.43 -27.73
N ILE A 613 -20.69 -12.21 -26.84
CA ILE A 613 -20.51 -12.08 -25.40
C ILE A 613 -19.91 -13.37 -24.85
N ILE A 614 -18.75 -13.24 -24.22
CA ILE A 614 -18.03 -14.33 -23.57
C ILE A 614 -17.94 -13.99 -22.09
N GLY A 615 -18.51 -14.83 -21.23
CA GLY A 615 -18.39 -14.78 -19.79
C GLY A 615 -17.02 -15.27 -19.28
N GLY A 616 -16.89 -15.34 -17.97
CA GLY A 616 -15.68 -15.68 -17.26
C GLY A 616 -15.77 -17.02 -16.54
N SER A 617 -15.29 -17.04 -15.29
CA SER A 617 -15.30 -18.22 -14.42
C SER A 617 -16.31 -18.12 -13.27
N GLY A 618 -16.99 -16.99 -13.15
CA GLY A 618 -18.05 -16.75 -12.18
C GLY A 618 -19.40 -17.28 -12.68
N ASN A 619 -20.45 -17.14 -11.87
CA ASN A 619 -21.80 -17.49 -12.31
C ASN A 619 -22.38 -16.30 -13.07
N ASP A 620 -22.34 -16.36 -14.39
CA ASP A 620 -22.62 -15.20 -15.21
C ASP A 620 -24.10 -15.11 -15.59
N THR A 621 -24.58 -13.89 -15.82
CA THR A 621 -25.91 -13.62 -16.36
C THR A 621 -25.75 -12.80 -17.63
N ILE A 622 -26.01 -13.42 -18.77
CA ILE A 622 -25.82 -12.84 -20.10
C ILE A 622 -27.17 -12.57 -20.73
N THR A 623 -27.51 -11.30 -20.95
CA THR A 623 -28.74 -10.88 -21.61
C THR A 623 -28.46 -10.44 -23.03
N ALA A 624 -29.00 -11.16 -24.01
CA ALA A 624 -28.92 -10.80 -25.42
C ALA A 624 -29.91 -9.68 -25.76
N GLY A 625 -29.59 -8.88 -26.78
CA GLY A 625 -30.53 -7.88 -27.32
C GLY A 625 -31.39 -8.42 -28.46
N ALA A 626 -31.92 -7.52 -29.29
CA ALA A 626 -32.95 -7.87 -30.28
C ALA A 626 -32.47 -8.62 -31.54
N LYS A 627 -31.18 -8.52 -31.89
CA LYS A 627 -30.57 -9.23 -33.04
C LYS A 627 -29.76 -10.42 -32.57
N SER A 628 -29.57 -11.38 -33.48
CA SER A 628 -28.79 -12.61 -33.25
C SER A 628 -27.43 -12.34 -32.62
N SER A 629 -27.24 -12.85 -31.40
CA SER A 629 -26.01 -12.77 -30.63
C SER A 629 -25.32 -14.14 -30.52
N THR A 630 -24.01 -14.13 -30.30
CA THR A 630 -23.23 -15.33 -29.97
C THR A 630 -22.79 -15.26 -28.53
N LEU A 631 -23.19 -16.23 -27.72
CA LEU A 631 -23.02 -16.23 -26.27
C LEU A 631 -22.16 -17.43 -25.84
N THR A 632 -21.24 -17.18 -24.93
CA THR A 632 -20.40 -18.17 -24.26
C THR A 632 -20.45 -17.87 -22.77
N GLY A 633 -20.84 -18.83 -21.94
CA GLY A 633 -20.92 -18.65 -20.49
C GLY A 633 -19.54 -18.72 -19.83
N GLY A 634 -18.74 -19.70 -20.25
CA GLY A 634 -17.45 -19.99 -19.65
C GLY A 634 -17.57 -21.10 -18.61
N ALA A 635 -16.93 -20.92 -17.46
CA ALA A 635 -17.09 -21.82 -16.33
C ALA A 635 -18.02 -21.17 -15.31
N GLY A 636 -18.83 -21.98 -14.62
CA GLY A 636 -19.81 -21.46 -13.67
C GLY A 636 -21.17 -22.09 -13.89
N ALA A 637 -22.15 -21.63 -13.13
CA ALA A 637 -23.56 -21.89 -13.40
C ALA A 637 -24.15 -20.64 -14.05
N ASP A 638 -24.19 -20.64 -15.39
CA ASP A 638 -24.49 -19.44 -16.17
C ASP A 638 -25.98 -19.33 -16.49
N ASN A 639 -26.47 -18.10 -16.67
CA ASN A 639 -27.83 -17.81 -17.08
C ASN A 639 -27.85 -17.01 -18.38
N PHE A 640 -28.33 -17.64 -19.44
CA PHE A 640 -28.51 -17.01 -20.75
C PHE A 640 -29.95 -16.49 -20.88
N LYS A 641 -30.13 -15.16 -20.94
CA LYS A 641 -31.42 -14.51 -21.16
C LYS A 641 -31.56 -14.10 -22.62
N VAL A 642 -32.39 -14.83 -23.38
CA VAL A 642 -32.48 -14.75 -24.86
C VAL A 642 -33.90 -14.47 -25.36
N GLY A 643 -34.78 -13.95 -24.49
CA GLY A 643 -36.18 -13.67 -24.83
C GLY A 643 -36.42 -12.44 -25.71
N ALA A 644 -35.39 -11.67 -26.06
CA ALA A 644 -35.51 -10.44 -26.86
C ALA A 644 -35.37 -10.68 -28.38
N THR A 645 -34.66 -11.74 -28.78
CA THR A 645 -34.44 -12.07 -30.20
C THR A 645 -35.65 -12.79 -30.78
N ALA A 646 -36.40 -12.09 -31.63
CA ALA A 646 -37.50 -12.69 -32.38
C ALA A 646 -36.98 -13.21 -33.73
N TYR A 647 -37.36 -14.44 -34.12
CA TYR A 647 -36.86 -15.08 -35.35
C TYR A 647 -37.12 -14.23 -36.59
N GLY A 648 -38.29 -13.60 -36.65
CA GLY A 648 -38.66 -12.69 -37.73
C GLY A 648 -38.62 -13.33 -39.12
N ALA A 649 -38.77 -12.51 -40.16
CA ALA A 649 -38.53 -12.93 -41.56
C ALA A 649 -37.02 -13.05 -41.89
N ALA A 650 -36.14 -12.57 -41.01
CA ALA A 650 -34.70 -12.53 -41.20
C ALA A 650 -33.99 -13.81 -40.66
N GLY A 651 -34.70 -14.72 -39.99
CA GLY A 651 -34.13 -15.95 -39.45
C GLY A 651 -33.16 -15.71 -38.31
N GLN A 652 -33.43 -14.72 -37.46
CA GLN A 652 -32.58 -14.32 -36.35
C GLN A 652 -32.66 -15.33 -35.21
N MET A 653 -31.53 -15.66 -34.59
CA MET A 653 -31.50 -16.56 -33.43
C MET A 653 -30.20 -16.35 -32.68
N ASP A 654 -30.28 -16.40 -31.35
CA ASP A 654 -29.09 -16.41 -30.51
C ASP A 654 -28.42 -17.78 -30.58
N THR A 655 -27.09 -17.78 -30.56
CA THR A 655 -26.28 -19.00 -30.52
C THR A 655 -25.51 -19.07 -29.21
N ILE A 656 -25.82 -20.07 -28.40
CA ILE A 656 -25.06 -20.40 -27.19
C ILE A 656 -24.05 -21.49 -27.56
N THR A 657 -22.79 -21.26 -27.21
CA THR A 657 -21.65 -22.04 -27.72
C THR A 657 -21.21 -23.17 -26.80
N ASP A 658 -21.51 -23.09 -25.51
CA ASP A 658 -20.94 -23.96 -24.46
C ASP A 658 -21.95 -24.40 -23.38
N PHE A 659 -23.25 -24.29 -23.63
CA PHE A 659 -24.30 -24.63 -22.67
C PHE A 659 -24.08 -26.00 -21.97
N ALA A 660 -23.90 -25.98 -20.66
CA ALA A 660 -23.64 -27.12 -19.81
C ALA A 660 -24.90 -27.52 -19.02
N LYS A 661 -25.61 -28.53 -19.51
CA LYS A 661 -26.80 -29.08 -18.85
C LYS A 661 -26.52 -29.45 -17.38
N GLY A 662 -27.40 -29.01 -16.48
CA GLY A 662 -27.33 -29.28 -15.04
C GLY A 662 -26.47 -28.28 -14.25
N SER A 663 -25.78 -27.36 -14.93
CA SER A 663 -25.13 -26.19 -14.33
C SER A 663 -25.78 -24.91 -14.84
N ASP A 664 -25.95 -24.80 -16.17
CA ASP A 664 -26.43 -23.59 -16.82
C ASP A 664 -27.95 -23.57 -16.93
N SER A 665 -28.47 -22.37 -17.13
CA SER A 665 -29.89 -22.07 -17.27
C SER A 665 -30.17 -21.18 -18.48
N LEU A 666 -31.34 -21.37 -19.08
CA LEU A 666 -31.81 -20.59 -20.22
C LEU A 666 -33.11 -19.87 -19.83
N THR A 667 -33.06 -18.55 -19.77
CA THR A 667 -34.24 -17.70 -19.55
C THR A 667 -34.81 -17.24 -20.90
N LEU A 668 -36.01 -17.69 -21.23
CA LEU A 668 -36.74 -17.34 -22.45
C LEU A 668 -37.63 -16.10 -22.23
N GLY A 669 -38.51 -15.78 -23.19
CA GLY A 669 -39.48 -14.70 -23.05
C GLY A 669 -40.52 -14.99 -21.96
N VAL A 670 -41.08 -13.94 -21.35
CA VAL A 670 -42.13 -14.10 -20.33
C VAL A 670 -43.51 -13.96 -20.99
N HIS A 671 -44.25 -15.05 -21.09
CA HIS A 671 -45.65 -15.06 -21.52
C HIS A 671 -46.47 -16.12 -20.76
N GLY A 672 -47.22 -15.70 -19.73
CA GLY A 672 -47.97 -16.63 -18.88
C GLY A 672 -47.09 -17.64 -18.13
N THR A 673 -47.65 -18.81 -17.79
CA THR A 673 -46.90 -19.94 -17.21
C THR A 673 -46.41 -20.86 -18.31
N ALA A 674 -45.15 -20.70 -18.71
CA ALA A 674 -44.56 -21.45 -19.81
C ALA A 674 -44.62 -22.98 -19.60
N ALA A 675 -44.89 -23.73 -20.68
CA ALA A 675 -44.92 -25.19 -20.68
C ALA A 675 -43.81 -25.74 -21.59
N PHE A 676 -43.03 -26.69 -21.07
CA PHE A 676 -41.93 -27.33 -21.79
C PHE A 676 -42.27 -28.77 -22.16
N ASN A 677 -42.07 -29.12 -23.43
CA ASN A 677 -42.13 -30.48 -23.89
C ASN A 677 -40.76 -31.16 -23.72
N SER A 678 -40.67 -32.05 -22.73
CA SER A 678 -39.43 -32.80 -22.47
C SER A 678 -39.08 -33.82 -23.55
N THR A 679 -39.99 -34.17 -24.46
CA THR A 679 -39.68 -35.09 -25.56
C THR A 679 -39.19 -34.32 -26.78
N ALA A 680 -37.98 -34.64 -27.25
CA ALA A 680 -37.44 -34.05 -28.48
C ALA A 680 -38.37 -34.27 -29.68
N VAL A 681 -38.62 -33.23 -30.46
CA VAL A 681 -39.36 -33.36 -31.72
C VAL A 681 -38.49 -34.07 -32.74
N ASN A 682 -38.99 -35.17 -33.30
CA ASN A 682 -38.28 -35.91 -34.34
C ASN A 682 -38.34 -35.17 -35.68
N VAL A 683 -37.19 -34.66 -36.12
CA VAL A 683 -37.02 -33.93 -37.39
C VAL A 683 -36.15 -34.67 -38.40
N ALA A 684 -35.93 -35.98 -38.23
CA ALA A 684 -34.99 -36.75 -39.05
C ALA A 684 -35.35 -36.77 -40.55
N SER A 685 -36.63 -36.57 -40.90
CA SER A 685 -37.10 -36.51 -42.29
C SER A 685 -37.01 -35.10 -42.91
N ALA A 686 -36.58 -34.09 -42.15
CA ALA A 686 -36.49 -32.72 -42.65
C ALA A 686 -35.33 -32.57 -43.65
N SER A 687 -35.63 -32.03 -44.84
CA SER A 687 -34.64 -31.80 -45.90
C SER A 687 -33.84 -30.50 -45.74
N SER A 688 -34.19 -29.65 -44.77
CA SER A 688 -33.53 -28.38 -44.48
C SER A 688 -33.77 -27.97 -43.02
N PHE A 689 -32.99 -27.02 -42.51
CA PHE A 689 -33.19 -26.46 -41.18
C PHE A 689 -34.58 -25.84 -41.02
N THR A 690 -35.05 -25.07 -42.01
CA THR A 690 -36.39 -24.49 -42.02
C THR A 690 -37.49 -25.56 -41.95
N ALA A 691 -37.32 -26.69 -42.64
CA ALA A 691 -38.27 -27.80 -42.56
C ALA A 691 -38.28 -28.46 -41.16
N ALA A 692 -37.10 -28.60 -40.54
CA ALA A 692 -36.98 -29.10 -39.18
C ALA A 692 -37.65 -28.16 -38.16
N LEU A 693 -37.37 -26.85 -38.28
CA LEU A 693 -37.96 -25.81 -37.44
C LEU A 693 -39.49 -25.76 -37.56
N ASN A 694 -40.03 -25.79 -38.78
CA ASN A 694 -41.48 -25.82 -38.98
C ASN A 694 -42.12 -27.10 -38.41
N THR A 695 -41.42 -28.24 -38.46
CA THR A 695 -41.89 -29.48 -37.83
C THR A 695 -41.96 -29.32 -36.30
N ALA A 696 -40.95 -28.67 -35.70
CA ALA A 696 -40.92 -28.40 -34.26
C ALA A 696 -42.00 -27.41 -33.80
N VAL A 697 -42.26 -26.36 -34.58
CA VAL A 697 -43.30 -25.37 -34.30
C VAL A 697 -44.70 -25.96 -34.47
N ASN A 698 -44.94 -26.76 -35.52
CA ASN A 698 -46.23 -27.42 -35.74
C ASN A 698 -46.58 -28.45 -34.65
N ALA A 699 -45.59 -28.88 -33.87
CA ALA A 699 -45.79 -29.74 -32.70
C ALA A 699 -46.08 -28.96 -31.40
N LEU A 700 -46.06 -27.61 -31.42
CA LEU A 700 -46.42 -26.78 -30.27
C LEU A 700 -47.94 -26.70 -30.11
N ALA A 701 -48.39 -26.60 -28.85
CA ALA A 701 -49.77 -26.22 -28.55
C ALA A 701 -49.99 -24.71 -28.77
N ASP A 702 -51.21 -24.23 -28.56
CA ASP A 702 -51.54 -22.80 -28.64
C ASP A 702 -50.81 -22.00 -27.53
N GLY A 703 -49.94 -21.08 -27.94
CA GLY A 703 -49.12 -20.23 -27.07
C GLY A 703 -49.73 -18.88 -26.70
N THR A 704 -50.98 -18.58 -27.09
CA THR A 704 -51.63 -17.27 -26.87
C THR A 704 -51.83 -16.87 -25.41
N THR A 705 -51.88 -17.84 -24.49
CA THR A 705 -52.04 -17.56 -23.05
C THR A 705 -50.77 -17.83 -22.27
N ASN A 706 -50.07 -18.91 -22.63
CA ASN A 706 -48.89 -19.42 -21.96
C ASN A 706 -47.87 -19.84 -23.01
N ALA A 707 -46.63 -19.37 -22.91
CA ALA A 707 -45.54 -19.76 -23.81
C ALA A 707 -45.42 -21.29 -23.91
N GLN A 708 -45.27 -21.80 -25.13
CA GLN A 708 -45.04 -23.22 -25.39
C GLN A 708 -43.62 -23.40 -25.89
N VAL A 709 -42.89 -24.34 -25.29
CA VAL A 709 -41.46 -24.56 -25.58
C VAL A 709 -41.23 -25.99 -26.05
N ASN A 710 -40.70 -26.13 -27.27
CA ASN A 710 -40.25 -27.39 -27.86
C ASN A 710 -38.75 -27.36 -28.09
N TRP A 711 -38.14 -28.54 -28.24
CA TRP A 711 -36.75 -28.67 -28.64
C TRP A 711 -36.55 -29.80 -29.65
N PHE A 712 -35.50 -29.68 -30.46
CA PHE A 712 -35.12 -30.69 -31.45
C PHE A 712 -33.61 -30.63 -31.73
N GLN A 713 -33.10 -31.66 -32.41
CA GLN A 713 -31.70 -31.72 -32.84
C GLN A 713 -31.63 -31.76 -34.36
N TYR A 714 -30.77 -30.92 -34.95
CA TYR A 714 -30.55 -30.87 -36.40
C TYR A 714 -29.11 -30.47 -36.69
N GLY A 715 -28.45 -31.17 -37.62
CA GLY A 715 -27.08 -30.82 -38.04
C GLY A 715 -26.04 -30.84 -36.90
N GLY A 716 -26.23 -31.67 -35.88
CA GLY A 716 -25.32 -31.79 -34.73
C GLY A 716 -25.47 -30.69 -33.67
N SER A 717 -26.48 -29.83 -33.76
CA SER A 717 -26.82 -28.82 -32.74
C SER A 717 -28.23 -29.05 -32.19
N THR A 718 -28.50 -28.48 -31.03
CA THR A 718 -29.80 -28.52 -30.36
C THR A 718 -30.47 -27.17 -30.51
N TYR A 719 -31.77 -27.15 -30.74
CA TYR A 719 -32.53 -25.93 -30.92
C TYR A 719 -33.71 -25.92 -29.96
N VAL A 720 -33.91 -24.79 -29.28
CA VAL A 720 -35.06 -24.52 -28.43
C VAL A 720 -35.92 -23.50 -29.13
N VAL A 721 -37.23 -23.74 -29.16
CA VAL A 721 -38.20 -22.86 -29.80
C VAL A 721 -39.29 -22.54 -28.81
N GLU A 722 -39.50 -21.25 -28.56
CA GLU A 722 -40.60 -20.74 -27.78
C GLU A 722 -41.61 -20.06 -28.72
N SER A 723 -42.88 -20.45 -28.60
CA SER A 723 -43.97 -19.71 -29.21
C SER A 723 -44.85 -19.05 -28.16
N GLN A 724 -45.15 -17.77 -28.40
CA GLN A 724 -46.07 -16.93 -27.62
C GLN A 724 -47.32 -16.56 -28.44
N SER A 725 -47.58 -17.29 -29.51
CA SER A 725 -48.60 -16.99 -30.50
C SER A 725 -49.61 -18.13 -30.65
N ALA A 726 -50.66 -17.95 -31.47
CA ALA A 726 -51.62 -19.01 -31.78
C ALA A 726 -50.93 -20.25 -32.37
N ALA A 727 -51.64 -21.37 -32.54
CA ALA A 727 -51.06 -22.51 -33.25
C ALA A 727 -50.75 -22.13 -34.71
N HIS A 728 -49.50 -22.34 -35.15
CA HIS A 728 -49.06 -22.05 -36.51
C HIS A 728 -48.33 -23.25 -37.14
N ALA A 729 -48.53 -23.45 -38.45
CA ALA A 729 -47.88 -24.53 -39.20
C ALA A 729 -46.41 -24.22 -39.58
N THR A 730 -45.97 -22.98 -39.36
CA THR A 730 -44.64 -22.46 -39.67
C THR A 730 -44.20 -21.51 -38.57
N VAL A 731 -42.90 -21.37 -38.36
CA VAL A 731 -42.34 -20.42 -37.39
C VAL A 731 -42.88 -18.99 -37.61
N ALA A 732 -43.42 -18.40 -36.56
CA ALA A 732 -43.93 -17.03 -36.57
C ALA A 732 -42.81 -16.02 -36.33
N SER A 733 -42.99 -14.80 -36.82
CA SER A 733 -42.01 -13.72 -36.60
C SER A 733 -41.86 -13.32 -35.13
N THR A 734 -42.82 -13.71 -34.29
CA THR A 734 -42.86 -13.49 -32.84
C THR A 734 -42.27 -14.64 -32.03
N ASP A 735 -41.93 -15.76 -32.68
CA ASP A 735 -41.33 -16.91 -31.98
C ASP A 735 -39.85 -16.64 -31.70
N THR A 736 -39.37 -17.15 -30.58
CA THR A 736 -37.95 -17.12 -30.21
C THR A 736 -37.33 -18.46 -30.54
N VAL A 737 -36.22 -18.44 -31.27
CA VAL A 737 -35.44 -19.63 -31.61
C VAL A 737 -34.05 -19.43 -31.06
N VAL A 738 -33.55 -20.42 -30.34
CA VAL A 738 -32.23 -20.41 -29.72
C VAL A 738 -31.47 -21.64 -30.18
N LYS A 739 -30.25 -21.44 -30.64
CA LYS A 739 -29.33 -22.52 -30.99
C LYS A 739 -28.39 -22.80 -29.81
N LEU A 740 -28.35 -24.04 -29.38
CA LEU A 740 -27.33 -24.56 -28.47
C LEU A 740 -26.35 -25.42 -29.29
N THR A 741 -25.08 -25.07 -29.24
CA THR A 741 -24.04 -25.78 -30.00
C THR A 741 -23.83 -27.17 -29.40
N GLY A 742 -23.90 -28.21 -30.24
CA GLY A 742 -23.78 -29.61 -29.82
C GLY A 742 -25.13 -30.34 -29.65
N ALA A 743 -25.07 -31.67 -29.60
CA ALA A 743 -26.22 -32.54 -29.40
C ALA A 743 -26.49 -32.73 -27.89
N ILE A 744 -27.17 -31.76 -27.30
CA ILE A 744 -27.54 -31.69 -25.89
C ILE A 744 -28.93 -32.33 -25.74
N ASP A 745 -29.07 -33.26 -24.79
CA ASP A 745 -30.34 -33.91 -24.49
C ASP A 745 -31.08 -33.13 -23.39
N LEU A 746 -32.18 -32.47 -23.72
CA LEU A 746 -32.99 -31.68 -22.79
C LEU A 746 -34.16 -32.48 -22.17
N SER A 747 -34.16 -33.82 -22.27
CA SER A 747 -35.29 -34.64 -21.80
C SER A 747 -35.56 -34.64 -20.29
N THR A 748 -34.57 -34.21 -19.51
CA THR A 748 -34.68 -34.11 -18.05
C THR A 748 -34.72 -32.65 -17.56
N THR A 749 -34.74 -31.67 -18.47
CA THR A 749 -34.86 -30.26 -18.08
C THR A 749 -36.30 -29.91 -17.77
N HIS A 750 -36.50 -28.91 -16.92
CA HIS A 750 -37.82 -28.43 -16.55
C HIS A 750 -37.84 -26.91 -16.45
N ILE A 751 -39.02 -26.33 -16.61
CA ILE A 751 -39.21 -24.90 -16.40
C ILE A 751 -39.37 -24.64 -14.90
N THR A 752 -38.58 -23.73 -14.37
CA THR A 752 -38.69 -23.27 -12.98
C THR A 752 -39.20 -21.84 -12.91
N GLY A 753 -40.08 -21.57 -11.94
CA GLY A 753 -40.62 -20.24 -11.67
C GLY A 753 -41.55 -19.67 -12.75
N ALA A 754 -41.93 -18.40 -12.61
CA ALA A 754 -42.81 -17.68 -13.54
C ALA A 754 -42.08 -17.12 -14.78
N THR A 755 -40.73 -17.20 -14.81
CA THR A 755 -39.87 -16.57 -15.82
C THR A 755 -39.32 -17.53 -16.89
N ALA A 756 -39.98 -18.68 -17.12
CA ALA A 756 -39.62 -19.63 -18.17
C ALA A 756 -38.13 -20.05 -18.17
N VAL A 757 -37.55 -20.30 -17.00
CA VAL A 757 -36.14 -20.70 -16.88
C VAL A 757 -36.02 -22.20 -17.09
N LEU A 758 -35.41 -22.63 -18.20
CA LEU A 758 -35.03 -24.02 -18.44
C LEU A 758 -33.74 -24.33 -17.66
N ALA A 759 -33.79 -25.32 -16.79
CA ALA A 759 -32.68 -25.83 -15.98
C ALA A 759 -32.60 -27.37 -16.03
#